data_AF-A0A3D4RSY4-F1
#
_entry.id   AF-A0A3D4RSY4-F1
#
_cell.length_a   1.000
_cell.length_b   1.000
_cell.length_c   1.000
_cell.angle_alpha   90.00
_cell.angle_beta   90.00
_cell.angle_gamma   90.00
#
_symmetry.space_group_name_H-M   'P 1'
#
loop_
_entity.id
_entity.type
_entity.pdbx_description
1 polymer ?
#
loop_
_entity_poly.entity_id
_entity_poly.type
_entity_poly.pdbx_seq_one_letter_code
_entity_poly.pdbx_strand_id
1 'polypeptide(L)'
;MIIQSMRIDCEVYDSTEEIDPTKWDSLVPSATGLRHNVLKIFEYSGINNLTCQYLLFTDAIGRPQAKANLYQVGMDFTTLDPTLSATARHTLRQWHPDFLNLSMIECGLFAMNGDGLVCPNSELLADVIHETTKQMQLIADRNLLDLLIVRDVPLDRFEYYYNTLSPKGFYPVPGFTNSVIDLHWESLDEFFSELNSKNRYKLKTSLHLEEKFNISVEIIQDYEHLAPEMARLWKNVNESAKEYSREQLDEAFFRTAAQLNRGDSEIVAFFHAGKLVAFMWNLIGTEDYHMADWGVDYGFPQYREANLYRAASVFSMRRALELNKDRMQLGMTNYTPKKLLGAQFQPLIYFVKHREDASFSRALARMMTDAIQQPEPLNYFNVSDVWSQPSLTQSEYKLKLRQLQSEYQENDCLHPLEQFYDVDILRLGGLYTFHPPLHEHEDQLQLSGNNDLGLLGQLHASQASNNAFTLHHAAVQPAAFFSGVSKEEAVLAESVAAHLQQHASIIFANGYLAHLGALSIIAHDKVTVFMDEQNSPVLWDAVKLGGAQVVAYSHGDYAQLKKALENHTGRPALIVSQAIFSLFGDRADIDVLCEIKNSAKARLYIDESLSYGICGPQGAGLCIAEGRQDDVDIIAGTFSHAIGLEGGFVAGGARIMDYIKHNSSPLLFSNRLPTATVVMITAALDLCRGRADSGSELCEKARYLAMQLQTLGYEVVFHHYPVISLVLGDPMLALSVKKYCFDQNLMVTSLTPPIVPEDFSGIRLSLHAYLTGDDLQRIISVFKSVREVIASSTREDSDSCRDVPAV
;
A
#
# COMPACT_ATOMS: atom_id res chain seq x y z
N MET A 1 45.42 1.84 22.13
CA MET A 1 45.24 3.07 22.94
C MET A 1 43.76 3.10 23.26
N ILE A 2 43.39 2.83 24.51
CA ILE A 2 41.99 2.73 24.94
C ILE A 2 41.44 4.16 24.95
N ILE A 3 40.53 4.49 24.02
CA ILE A 3 39.82 5.77 24.01
C ILE A 3 38.94 5.77 25.26
N GLN A 4 39.30 6.57 26.27
CA GLN A 4 38.34 6.94 27.31
C GLN A 4 37.24 7.73 26.62
N SER A 5 36.03 7.16 26.52
CA SER A 5 34.84 7.89 26.11
C SER A 5 34.74 9.15 26.96
N MET A 6 34.84 10.33 26.33
CA MET A 6 34.54 11.58 27.03
C MET A 6 33.10 11.46 27.55
N ARG A 7 32.94 11.48 28.88
CA ARG A 7 31.63 11.33 29.50
C ARG A 7 30.83 12.62 29.25
N ILE A 8 29.76 12.51 28.46
CA ILE A 8 28.82 13.58 28.17
C ILE A 8 27.55 13.28 28.97
N ASP A 9 27.06 14.26 29.73
CA ASP A 9 25.79 14.15 30.44
C ASP A 9 24.69 14.82 29.59
N CYS A 10 23.50 14.22 29.55
CA CYS A 10 22.35 14.70 28.79
C CYS A 10 21.24 15.14 29.75
N GLU A 11 20.86 16.40 29.66
CA GLU A 11 19.73 16.98 30.38
C GLU A 11 18.54 17.11 29.42
N VAL A 12 17.36 16.67 29.85
CA VAL A 12 16.11 16.74 29.10
C VAL A 12 15.23 17.80 29.74
N TYR A 13 14.77 18.75 28.94
CA TYR A 13 13.88 19.83 29.35
C TYR A 13 12.55 19.71 28.63
N ASP A 14 11.45 19.89 29.35
CA ASP A 14 10.09 19.80 28.79
C ASP A 14 9.56 21.19 28.34
N SER A 15 10.30 22.27 28.63
CA SER A 15 9.97 23.63 28.22
C SER A 15 11.21 24.48 27.99
N THR A 16 11.12 25.42 27.05
CA THR A 16 12.15 26.46 26.85
C THR A 16 12.39 27.33 28.09
N GLU A 17 11.43 27.44 29.02
CA GLU A 17 11.59 28.20 30.27
C GLU A 17 12.57 27.57 31.26
N GLU A 18 12.80 26.26 31.15
CA GLU A 18 13.71 25.53 32.03
C GLU A 18 15.18 25.63 31.58
N ILE A 19 15.39 26.13 30.36
CA ILE A 19 16.69 26.22 29.71
C ILE A 19 17.27 27.61 29.89
N ASP A 20 18.51 27.71 30.35
CA ASP A 20 19.27 28.97 30.33
C ASP A 20 19.54 29.37 28.85
N PRO A 21 18.94 30.47 28.35
CA PRO A 21 19.11 30.88 26.95
C PRO A 21 20.56 31.15 26.59
N THR A 22 21.35 31.66 27.54
CA THR A 22 22.78 31.97 27.35
C THR A 22 23.57 30.69 27.10
N LYS A 23 23.27 29.62 27.84
CA LYS A 23 23.91 28.31 27.63
C LYS A 23 23.46 27.69 26.32
N TRP A 24 22.17 27.72 26.03
CA TRP A 24 21.61 27.14 24.80
C TRP A 24 22.18 27.80 23.54
N ASP A 25 22.23 29.13 23.53
CA ASP A 25 22.70 29.89 22.37
C ASP A 25 24.23 30.00 22.29
N SER A 26 24.98 29.62 23.35
CA SER A 26 26.45 29.56 23.31
C SER A 26 27.03 28.56 22.29
N LEU A 27 26.22 27.58 21.88
CA LEU A 27 26.59 26.56 20.89
C LEU A 27 26.36 27.01 19.43
N VAL A 28 26.03 28.30 19.19
CA VAL A 28 25.58 28.81 17.88
C VAL A 28 26.64 29.68 17.22
N PRO A 29 27.06 29.34 15.98
CA PRO A 29 27.39 30.39 15.01
C PRO A 29 26.31 30.57 13.92
N SER A 30 25.69 29.50 13.40
CA SER A 30 24.92 29.57 12.13
C SER A 30 23.53 28.87 12.07
N ALA A 31 23.09 28.17 13.11
CA ALA A 31 21.81 27.41 13.06
C ALA A 31 20.61 28.23 13.58
N THR A 32 20.07 29.13 12.74
CA THR A 32 18.97 30.06 13.11
C THR A 32 17.76 29.39 13.74
N GLY A 33 17.37 28.19 13.29
CA GLY A 33 16.18 27.50 13.78
C GLY A 33 16.27 26.95 15.21
N LEU A 34 17.47 26.77 15.76
CA LEU A 34 17.70 26.28 17.13
C LEU A 34 18.05 27.41 18.12
N ARG A 35 17.84 28.68 17.76
CA ARG A 35 17.93 29.77 18.72
C ARG A 35 16.81 29.66 19.75
N HIS A 36 17.12 30.00 21.00
CA HIS A 36 16.15 29.86 22.10
C HIS A 36 14.81 30.55 21.78
N ASN A 37 14.84 31.80 21.29
CA ASN A 37 13.64 32.57 20.96
C ASN A 37 12.80 31.96 19.83
N VAL A 38 13.42 31.40 18.80
CA VAL A 38 12.71 30.70 17.71
C VAL A 38 11.97 29.47 18.23
N LEU A 39 12.57 28.70 19.13
CA LEU A 39 11.91 27.54 19.75
C LEU A 39 10.68 27.95 20.58
N LYS A 40 10.73 29.10 21.27
CA LYS A 40 9.57 29.64 22.01
C LYS A 40 8.38 29.91 21.10
N ILE A 41 8.57 30.29 19.83
CA ILE A 41 7.45 30.50 18.89
C ILE A 41 6.63 29.22 18.77
N PHE A 42 7.30 28.09 18.50
CA PHE A 42 6.64 26.82 18.30
C PHE A 42 5.98 26.31 19.57
N GLU A 43 6.65 26.44 20.72
CA GLU A 43 6.10 26.01 22.00
C GLU A 43 4.89 26.86 22.43
N TYR A 44 4.96 28.19 22.29
CA TYR A 44 3.95 29.09 22.87
C TYR A 44 2.77 29.36 21.94
N SER A 45 2.97 29.21 20.64
CA SER A 45 1.86 29.31 19.69
C SER A 45 0.86 28.16 19.83
N GLY A 46 1.28 27.02 20.39
CA GLY A 46 0.46 25.80 20.43
C GLY A 46 0.22 25.19 19.05
N ILE A 47 1.03 25.58 18.04
CA ILE A 47 0.94 25.07 16.68
C ILE A 47 0.88 23.55 16.67
N ASN A 48 -0.04 22.98 15.89
CA ASN A 48 -0.23 21.52 15.73
C ASN A 48 -0.35 20.71 17.04
N ASN A 49 -0.60 21.36 18.19
CA ASN A 49 -0.51 20.75 19.52
C ASN A 49 0.81 20.02 19.77
N LEU A 50 1.94 20.61 19.33
CA LEU A 50 3.26 20.02 19.53
C LEU A 50 3.57 19.83 21.02
N THR A 51 4.15 18.67 21.34
CA THR A 51 4.86 18.48 22.61
C THR A 51 6.36 18.54 22.34
N CYS A 52 7.00 19.63 22.76
CA CYS A 52 8.44 19.83 22.55
C CYS A 52 9.25 19.27 23.72
N GLN A 53 10.44 18.73 23.43
CA GLN A 53 11.47 18.42 24.41
C GLN A 53 12.82 18.92 23.89
N TYR A 54 13.67 19.38 24.80
CA TYR A 54 14.97 19.94 24.45
C TYR A 54 16.07 19.19 25.17
N LEU A 55 17.10 18.79 24.42
CA LEU A 55 18.25 18.09 24.96
C LEU A 55 19.45 19.03 25.02
N LEU A 56 20.05 19.18 26.20
CA LEU A 56 21.32 19.86 26.37
C LEU A 56 22.37 18.84 26.83
N PHE A 57 23.47 18.76 26.08
CA PHE A 57 24.58 17.88 26.40
C PHE A 57 25.70 18.70 27.00
N THR A 58 26.20 18.30 28.17
CA THR A 58 27.28 19.00 28.87
C THR A 58 28.47 18.10 29.17
N ASP A 59 29.66 18.71 29.28
CA ASP A 59 30.82 18.02 29.85
C ASP A 59 30.68 17.84 31.37
N ALA A 60 31.65 17.15 31.99
CA ALA A 60 31.65 16.87 33.42
C ALA A 60 31.68 18.11 34.35
N ILE A 61 31.92 19.31 33.81
CA ILE A 61 31.91 20.57 34.55
C ILE A 61 30.71 21.47 34.15
N GLY A 62 29.75 20.94 33.39
CA GLY A 62 28.50 21.61 33.04
C GLY A 62 28.59 22.57 31.86
N ARG A 63 29.63 22.48 31.02
CA ARG A 63 29.76 23.31 29.80
C ARG A 63 28.99 22.67 28.64
N PRO A 64 28.14 23.43 27.92
CA PRO A 64 27.44 22.93 26.74
C PRO A 64 28.41 22.36 25.69
N GLN A 65 28.10 21.18 25.16
CA GLN A 65 28.84 20.48 24.11
C GLN A 65 27.99 20.20 22.87
N ALA A 66 26.69 19.96 23.07
CA ALA A 66 25.73 19.76 21.99
C ALA A 66 24.32 20.11 22.45
N LYS A 67 23.40 20.26 21.49
CA LYS A 67 21.98 20.44 21.75
C LYS A 67 21.13 19.75 20.68
N ALA A 68 19.93 19.32 21.05
CA ALA A 68 18.95 18.80 20.09
C ALA A 68 17.53 19.22 20.44
N ASN A 69 16.70 19.41 19.42
CA ASN A 69 15.29 19.69 19.55
C ASN A 69 14.48 18.45 19.17
N LEU A 70 13.60 18.03 20.08
CA LEU A 70 12.65 16.95 19.87
C LEU A 70 11.23 17.51 19.89
N TYR A 71 10.35 16.93 19.10
CA TYR A 71 8.92 17.21 19.25
C TYR A 71 8.07 16.01 18.87
N GLN A 72 6.87 15.96 19.44
CA GLN A 72 5.88 14.94 19.15
C GLN A 72 4.77 15.52 18.30
N VAL A 73 4.36 14.78 17.27
CA VAL A 73 3.30 15.19 16.36
C VAL A 73 2.58 13.97 15.77
N GLY A 74 1.29 14.12 15.45
CA GLY A 74 0.56 13.16 14.62
C GLY A 74 0.63 13.55 13.15
N MET A 75 0.82 12.58 12.27
CA MET A 75 0.82 12.79 10.83
C MET A 75 -0.06 11.77 10.12
N ASP A 76 -0.83 12.29 9.17
CA ASP A 76 -1.54 11.50 8.19
C ASP A 76 -0.58 11.01 7.09
N PHE A 77 -0.17 9.75 7.15
CA PHE A 77 0.68 9.14 6.11
C PHE A 77 -0.07 8.81 4.82
N THR A 78 -1.41 8.82 4.82
CA THR A 78 -2.19 8.62 3.59
C THR A 78 -2.05 9.78 2.60
N THR A 79 -1.53 10.93 3.05
CA THR A 79 -1.19 12.07 2.17
C THR A 79 0.06 11.83 1.34
N LEU A 80 0.92 10.90 1.75
CA LEU A 80 2.14 10.54 1.03
C LEU A 80 1.90 9.61 -0.16
N ASP A 81 0.80 8.84 -0.14
CA ASP A 81 0.48 7.92 -1.22
C ASP A 81 -0.39 8.61 -2.28
N PRO A 82 0.16 8.92 -3.48
CA PRO A 82 -0.61 9.54 -4.55
C PRO A 82 -1.58 8.55 -5.24
N THR A 83 -1.42 7.24 -5.03
CA THR A 83 -2.29 6.21 -5.63
C THR A 83 -3.59 6.05 -4.84
N LEU A 84 -3.59 6.43 -3.56
CA LEU A 84 -4.77 6.36 -2.72
C LEU A 84 -5.69 7.57 -2.98
N SER A 85 -6.81 7.33 -3.66
CA SER A 85 -7.77 8.38 -4.01
C SER A 85 -8.36 9.10 -2.78
N ALA A 86 -8.76 10.36 -2.92
CA ALA A 86 -9.43 11.11 -1.85
C ALA A 86 -10.68 10.40 -1.33
N THR A 87 -11.49 9.85 -2.25
CA THR A 87 -12.67 9.05 -1.93
C THR A 87 -12.30 7.78 -1.14
N ALA A 88 -11.25 7.06 -1.52
CA ALA A 88 -10.79 5.89 -0.79
C ALA A 88 -10.31 6.26 0.62
N ARG A 89 -9.49 7.32 0.76
CA ARG A 89 -9.04 7.83 2.07
C ARG A 89 -10.19 8.21 2.98
N HIS A 90 -11.14 9.00 2.48
CA HIS A 90 -12.30 9.42 3.26
C HIS A 90 -13.11 8.20 3.71
N THR A 91 -13.43 7.29 2.78
CA THR A 91 -14.19 6.07 3.07
C THR A 91 -13.50 5.20 4.11
N LEU A 92 -12.19 5.00 3.97
CA LEU A 92 -11.35 4.29 4.93
C LEU A 92 -11.46 4.88 6.32
N ARG A 93 -11.41 6.21 6.44
CA ARG A 93 -11.50 6.91 7.74
C ARG A 93 -12.85 6.82 8.41
N GLN A 94 -13.93 6.62 7.65
CA GLN A 94 -15.26 6.40 8.23
C GLN A 94 -15.34 5.05 8.97
N TRP A 95 -14.58 4.04 8.53
CA TRP A 95 -14.52 2.72 9.18
C TRP A 95 -13.34 2.57 10.13
N HIS A 96 -12.21 3.19 9.79
CA HIS A 96 -10.94 3.13 10.50
C HIS A 96 -10.39 4.56 10.69
N PRO A 97 -10.87 5.31 11.70
CA PRO A 97 -10.50 6.71 11.89
C PRO A 97 -8.99 6.96 11.98
N ASP A 98 -8.26 6.00 12.55
CA ASP A 98 -6.80 6.07 12.76
C ASP A 98 -5.99 5.44 11.61
N PHE A 99 -6.61 5.12 10.47
CA PHE A 99 -5.92 4.52 9.32
C PHE A 99 -4.72 5.36 8.88
N LEU A 100 -3.51 4.81 9.11
CA LEU A 100 -2.21 5.45 8.85
C LEU A 100 -2.08 6.88 9.41
N ASN A 101 -2.83 7.20 10.47
CA ASN A 101 -2.62 8.40 11.26
C ASN A 101 -1.65 8.06 12.39
N LEU A 102 -0.36 8.31 12.17
CA LEU A 102 0.71 7.84 13.04
C LEU A 102 1.25 8.98 13.89
N SER A 103 1.43 8.70 15.16
CA SER A 103 2.11 9.55 16.13
C SER A 103 3.62 9.31 16.09
N MET A 104 4.42 10.36 16.23
CA MET A 104 5.87 10.23 16.14
C MET A 104 6.60 11.21 17.02
N ILE A 105 7.83 10.85 17.39
CA ILE A 105 8.83 11.77 17.91
C ILE A 105 9.88 12.04 16.85
N GLU A 106 10.14 13.32 16.60
CA GLU A 106 11.15 13.72 15.64
C GLU A 106 12.27 14.51 16.32
N CYS A 107 13.51 14.24 15.90
CA CYS A 107 14.65 15.12 16.12
C CYS A 107 14.84 15.97 14.87
N GLY A 108 14.57 17.28 14.98
CA GLY A 108 14.44 18.15 13.82
C GLY A 108 13.89 19.53 14.16
N LEU A 109 13.59 20.31 13.12
CA LEU A 109 12.81 21.54 13.21
C LEU A 109 11.43 21.30 12.58
N PHE A 110 10.39 21.96 13.10
CA PHE A 110 9.01 21.64 12.70
C PHE A 110 8.61 22.26 11.37
N ALA A 111 8.67 23.60 11.27
CA ALA A 111 8.22 24.37 10.11
C ALA A 111 9.36 24.92 9.23
N MET A 112 10.59 24.42 9.39
CA MET A 112 11.72 24.87 8.57
C MET A 112 12.77 23.79 8.44
N ASN A 113 13.62 23.91 7.43
CA ASN A 113 14.83 23.10 7.30
C ASN A 113 15.92 23.57 8.27
N GLY A 114 16.67 22.62 8.80
CA GLY A 114 17.93 22.90 9.48
C GLY A 114 18.37 21.77 10.40
N ASP A 115 19.58 21.90 10.94
CA ASP A 115 20.13 20.92 11.87
C ASP A 115 19.26 20.87 13.14
N GLY A 116 18.47 19.81 13.35
CA GLY A 116 17.75 19.56 14.60
C GLY A 116 18.65 19.14 15.77
N LEU A 117 19.90 18.78 15.47
CA LEU A 117 20.95 18.39 16.40
C LEU A 117 22.24 19.13 16.03
N VAL A 118 22.77 19.91 16.97
CA VAL A 118 24.02 20.65 16.80
C VAL A 118 25.07 20.10 17.76
N CYS A 119 26.18 19.63 17.20
CA CYS A 119 27.36 19.19 17.94
C CYS A 119 28.62 19.75 17.25
N PRO A 120 29.20 20.86 17.76
CA PRO A 120 30.37 21.47 17.13
C PRO A 120 31.61 20.56 17.13
N ASN A 121 31.73 19.65 18.11
CA ASN A 121 32.82 18.69 18.19
C ASN A 121 32.43 17.38 17.49
N SER A 122 32.98 17.15 16.30
CA SER A 122 32.73 15.93 15.51
C SER A 122 33.12 14.63 16.22
N GLU A 123 34.06 14.67 17.17
CA GLU A 123 34.46 13.49 17.95
C GLU A 123 33.35 13.02 18.90
N LEU A 124 32.45 13.92 19.33
CA LEU A 124 31.34 13.62 20.23
C LEU A 124 30.03 13.30 19.48
N LEU A 125 29.96 13.55 18.17
CA LEU A 125 28.72 13.48 17.40
C LEU A 125 28.04 12.10 17.49
N ALA A 126 28.81 11.01 17.41
CA ALA A 126 28.27 9.65 17.50
C ALA A 126 27.64 9.37 18.88
N ASP A 127 28.28 9.80 19.96
CA ASP A 127 27.77 9.65 21.32
C ASP A 127 26.51 10.52 21.54
N VAL A 128 26.49 11.73 20.99
CA VAL A 128 25.33 12.63 21.04
C VAL A 128 24.14 12.06 20.25
N ILE A 129 24.35 11.52 19.04
CA ILE A 129 23.30 10.85 18.25
C ILE A 129 22.79 9.62 19.01
N HIS A 130 23.70 8.83 19.61
CA HIS A 130 23.34 7.66 20.40
C HIS A 130 22.43 8.03 21.58
N GLU A 131 22.81 9.02 22.37
CA GLU A 131 22.05 9.42 23.55
C GLU A 131 20.74 10.16 23.16
N THR A 132 20.75 10.97 22.09
CA THR A 132 19.53 11.58 21.54
C THR A 132 18.50 10.52 21.16
N THR A 133 18.89 9.51 20.39
CA THR A 133 17.96 8.44 19.97
C THR A 133 17.53 7.54 21.12
N LYS A 134 18.36 7.40 22.15
CA LYS A 134 17.96 6.72 23.39
C LYS A 134 16.86 7.50 24.12
N GLN A 135 17.00 8.82 24.24
CA GLN A 135 15.93 9.66 24.83
C GLN A 135 14.66 9.62 23.97
N MET A 136 14.77 9.68 22.64
CA MET A 136 13.63 9.53 21.75
C MET A 136 12.89 8.21 21.97
N GLN A 137 13.61 7.09 22.10
CA GLN A 137 13.00 5.78 22.38
C GLN A 137 12.29 5.75 23.74
N LEU A 138 12.92 6.29 24.79
CA LEU A 138 12.29 6.36 26.12
C LEU A 138 10.99 7.16 26.09
N ILE A 139 10.96 8.27 25.36
CA ILE A 139 9.77 9.10 25.21
C ILE A 139 8.71 8.38 24.37
N ALA A 140 9.10 7.75 23.25
CA ALA A 140 8.19 6.98 22.40
C ALA A 140 7.55 5.80 23.15
N ASP A 141 8.32 5.08 23.96
CA ASP A 141 7.82 3.97 24.78
C ASP A 141 6.86 4.49 25.87
N ARG A 142 7.22 5.58 26.55
CA ARG A 142 6.39 6.20 27.60
C ARG A 142 5.06 6.74 27.07
N ASN A 143 5.07 7.36 25.90
CA ASN A 143 3.93 8.07 25.33
C ASN A 143 3.16 7.25 24.28
N LEU A 144 3.57 6.00 24.06
CA LEU A 144 3.00 5.10 23.06
C LEU A 144 3.02 5.64 21.63
N LEU A 145 4.14 6.25 21.23
CA LEU A 145 4.31 6.79 19.88
C LEU A 145 4.62 5.69 18.87
N ASP A 146 4.19 5.86 17.63
CA ASP A 146 4.39 4.86 16.57
C ASP A 146 5.81 4.92 16.01
N LEU A 147 6.33 6.13 15.74
CA LEU A 147 7.56 6.33 14.98
C LEU A 147 8.61 7.22 15.67
N LEU A 148 9.86 7.00 15.29
CA LEU A 148 11.01 7.85 15.59
C LEU A 148 11.62 8.33 14.27
N ILE A 149 11.82 9.63 14.12
CA ILE A 149 12.43 10.21 12.92
C ILE A 149 13.58 11.16 13.30
N VAL A 150 14.75 10.98 12.68
CA VAL A 150 15.82 11.98 12.72
C VAL A 150 15.84 12.68 11.37
N ARG A 151 15.60 13.98 11.34
CA ARG A 151 15.37 14.75 10.12
C ARG A 151 16.57 15.59 9.71
N ASP A 152 16.49 16.05 8.47
CA ASP A 152 17.32 17.08 7.87
C ASP A 152 18.83 16.81 7.97
N VAL A 153 19.24 15.55 7.86
CA VAL A 153 20.66 15.17 7.90
C VAL A 153 21.32 15.51 6.56
N PRO A 154 22.32 16.42 6.53
CA PRO A 154 23.06 16.71 5.31
C PRO A 154 23.93 15.52 4.87
N LEU A 155 24.13 15.36 3.56
CA LEU A 155 24.83 14.20 3.00
C LEU A 155 26.30 14.07 3.40
N ASP A 156 26.99 15.18 3.64
CA ASP A 156 28.38 15.18 4.12
C ASP A 156 28.51 14.59 5.54
N ARG A 157 27.41 14.58 6.31
CA ARG A 157 27.31 13.93 7.63
C ARG A 157 26.67 12.54 7.59
N PHE A 158 26.27 12.05 6.41
CA PHE A 158 25.51 10.80 6.28
C PHE A 158 26.17 9.61 6.99
N GLU A 159 27.49 9.42 6.83
CA GLU A 159 28.19 8.26 7.40
C GLU A 159 28.16 8.23 8.94
N TYR A 160 28.27 9.39 9.60
CA TYR A 160 28.19 9.48 11.06
C TYR A 160 26.81 9.03 11.56
N TYR A 161 25.75 9.52 10.92
CA TYR A 161 24.38 9.15 11.27
C TYR A 161 24.09 7.70 10.90
N TYR A 162 24.40 7.28 9.67
CA TYR A 162 24.13 5.92 9.20
C TYR A 162 24.81 4.86 10.07
N ASN A 163 26.10 5.02 10.36
CA ASN A 163 26.85 4.06 11.17
C ASN A 163 26.36 3.99 12.63
N THR A 164 25.73 5.07 13.14
CA THR A 164 25.19 5.11 14.51
C THR A 164 23.74 4.63 14.57
N LEU A 165 22.93 4.96 13.56
CA LEU A 165 21.48 4.77 13.53
C LEU A 165 21.06 3.44 12.90
N SER A 166 21.72 3.01 11.83
CA SER A 166 21.37 1.76 11.13
C SER A 166 21.41 0.53 12.06
N PRO A 167 22.44 0.34 12.92
CA PRO A 167 22.45 -0.76 13.88
C PRO A 167 21.31 -0.73 14.92
N LYS A 168 20.61 0.41 15.06
CA LYS A 168 19.47 0.60 15.96
C LYS A 168 18.11 0.42 15.25
N GLY A 169 18.12 0.01 13.97
CA GLY A 169 16.92 -0.25 13.17
C GLY A 169 16.33 0.97 12.47
N PHE A 170 17.10 2.06 12.35
CA PHE A 170 16.71 3.22 11.55
C PHE A 170 17.13 3.03 10.09
N TYR A 171 16.23 3.39 9.17
CA TYR A 171 16.47 3.32 7.74
C TYR A 171 16.56 4.72 7.13
N PRO A 172 17.52 4.97 6.23
CA PRO A 172 17.64 6.25 5.55
C PRO A 172 16.57 6.39 4.47
N VAL A 173 15.95 7.56 4.37
CA VAL A 173 14.97 7.93 3.34
C VAL A 173 15.29 9.33 2.80
N PRO A 174 14.79 9.70 1.62
CA PRO A 174 14.90 11.07 1.11
C PRO A 174 14.23 12.03 2.09
N GLY A 175 14.93 13.08 2.49
CA GLY A 175 14.33 14.28 3.06
C GLY A 175 13.93 15.26 1.96
N PHE A 176 13.15 16.28 2.29
CA PHE A 176 12.89 17.36 1.33
C PHE A 176 14.17 18.14 1.09
N THR A 177 14.53 18.32 -0.18
CA THR A 177 15.77 19.00 -0.54
C THR A 177 15.72 20.48 -0.12
N ASN A 178 16.78 20.93 0.56
CA ASN A 178 16.94 22.34 0.91
C ASN A 178 17.35 23.17 -0.30
N SER A 179 16.90 24.41 -0.37
CA SER A 179 17.28 25.35 -1.42
C SER A 179 18.03 26.53 -0.81
N VAL A 180 19.26 26.77 -1.23
CA VAL A 180 20.14 27.77 -0.61
C VAL A 180 20.86 28.60 -1.66
N ILE A 181 21.22 29.83 -1.29
CA ILE A 181 22.06 30.71 -2.10
C ILE A 181 23.14 31.33 -1.21
N ASP A 182 24.38 31.27 -1.67
CA ASP A 182 25.51 31.93 -1.01
C ASP A 182 25.59 33.37 -1.52
N LEU A 183 25.54 34.32 -0.61
CA LEU A 183 25.49 35.75 -0.87
C LEU A 183 26.90 36.32 -0.81
N HIS A 184 27.50 36.56 -1.97
CA HIS A 184 28.85 37.12 -2.10
C HIS A 184 28.87 38.50 -2.79
N TRP A 185 27.70 39.03 -3.11
CA TRP A 185 27.51 40.32 -3.75
C TRP A 185 27.32 41.43 -2.70
N GLU A 186 27.68 42.66 -3.03
CA GLU A 186 27.41 43.84 -2.18
C GLU A 186 26.02 44.44 -2.47
N SER A 187 25.42 44.14 -3.63
CA SER A 187 24.13 44.70 -4.03
C SER A 187 23.37 43.83 -5.04
N LEU A 188 22.06 44.09 -5.18
CA LEU A 188 21.24 43.46 -6.21
C LEU A 188 21.74 43.73 -7.64
N ASP A 189 22.29 44.93 -7.91
CA ASP A 189 22.76 45.26 -9.26
C ASP A 189 23.98 44.45 -9.66
N GLU A 190 24.86 44.15 -8.70
CA GLU A 190 25.98 43.24 -8.87
C GLU A 190 25.49 41.81 -9.17
N PHE A 191 24.59 41.27 -8.35
CA PHE A 191 23.95 39.98 -8.60
C PHE A 191 23.31 39.91 -10.01
N PHE A 192 22.55 40.95 -10.40
CA PHE A 192 21.93 41.00 -11.71
C PHE A 192 22.93 41.05 -12.86
N SER A 193 24.13 41.60 -12.63
CA SER A 193 25.18 41.72 -13.63
C SER A 193 25.75 40.36 -14.07
N GLU A 194 25.71 39.36 -13.18
CA GLU A 194 26.18 37.99 -13.44
C GLU A 194 25.14 37.12 -14.17
N LEU A 195 23.87 37.51 -14.11
CA LEU A 195 22.81 36.77 -14.79
C LEU A 195 22.80 37.04 -16.30
N ASN A 196 22.43 36.01 -17.06
CA ASN A 196 22.10 36.17 -18.49
C ASN A 196 20.95 37.15 -18.71
N SER A 197 20.86 37.73 -19.90
CA SER A 197 19.89 38.79 -20.24
C SER A 197 18.43 38.39 -19.97
N LYS A 198 18.06 37.14 -20.25
CA LYS A 198 16.69 36.62 -20.05
C LYS A 198 16.33 36.54 -18.56
N ASN A 199 17.20 35.97 -17.74
CA ASN A 199 16.97 35.81 -16.30
C ASN A 199 17.00 37.17 -15.59
N ARG A 200 17.98 38.00 -15.95
CA ARG A 200 18.10 39.39 -15.48
C ARG A 200 16.82 40.18 -15.74
N TYR A 201 16.29 40.14 -16.96
CA TYR A 201 15.05 40.81 -17.30
C TYR A 201 13.89 40.32 -16.44
N LYS A 202 13.70 39.00 -16.32
CA LYS A 202 12.64 38.40 -15.51
C LYS A 202 12.69 38.86 -14.05
N LEU A 203 13.87 38.88 -13.42
CA LEU A 203 13.98 39.28 -12.01
C LEU A 203 13.86 40.78 -11.82
N LYS A 204 14.46 41.61 -12.69
CA LYS A 204 14.33 43.08 -12.61
C LYS A 204 12.88 43.55 -12.76
N THR A 205 12.04 42.85 -13.54
CA THR A 205 10.61 43.22 -13.63
C THR A 205 9.86 43.13 -12.31
N SER A 206 10.32 42.34 -11.34
CA SER A 206 9.75 42.26 -10.00
C SER A 206 9.95 43.54 -9.16
N LEU A 207 10.87 44.44 -9.56
CA LEU A 207 11.11 45.69 -8.85
C LEU A 207 10.15 46.81 -9.28
N HIS A 208 9.36 46.61 -10.34
CA HIS A 208 8.43 47.60 -10.90
C HIS A 208 6.96 47.28 -10.57
N LEU A 209 6.70 46.68 -9.40
CA LEU A 209 5.35 46.26 -9.01
C LEU A 209 4.39 47.44 -8.79
N GLU A 210 4.88 48.51 -8.17
CA GLU A 210 4.08 49.71 -7.90
C GLU A 210 3.63 50.38 -9.21
N GLU A 211 4.56 50.64 -10.11
CA GLU A 211 4.30 51.29 -11.41
C GLU A 211 3.36 50.48 -12.32
N LYS A 212 3.46 49.14 -12.29
CA LYS A 212 2.74 48.26 -13.23
C LYS A 212 1.43 47.70 -12.69
N PHE A 213 1.35 47.44 -11.40
CA PHE A 213 0.25 46.70 -10.78
C PHE A 213 -0.37 47.44 -9.60
N ASN A 214 0.13 48.64 -9.23
CA ASN A 214 -0.29 49.37 -8.05
C ASN A 214 -0.18 48.52 -6.77
N ILE A 215 0.97 47.83 -6.64
CA ILE A 215 1.30 46.99 -5.48
C ILE A 215 2.49 47.62 -4.76
N SER A 216 2.29 48.09 -3.53
CA SER A 216 3.39 48.55 -2.67
C SER A 216 4.02 47.37 -1.93
N VAL A 217 5.33 47.46 -1.67
CA VAL A 217 6.09 46.44 -0.97
C VAL A 217 6.77 47.06 0.24
N GLU A 218 6.53 46.48 1.42
CA GLU A 218 7.03 47.00 2.70
C GLU A 218 7.77 45.89 3.47
N ILE A 219 8.84 46.26 4.16
CA ILE A 219 9.54 45.36 5.11
C ILE A 219 9.07 45.72 6.51
N ILE A 220 8.37 44.80 7.17
CA ILE A 220 7.70 45.06 8.46
C ILE A 220 8.25 44.11 9.52
N GLN A 221 8.84 44.66 10.58
CA GLN A 221 9.29 43.89 11.76
C GLN A 221 8.22 43.79 12.84
N ASP A 222 7.31 44.76 12.93
CA ASP A 222 6.18 44.76 13.86
C ASP A 222 4.88 44.42 13.12
N TYR A 223 4.72 43.13 12.82
CA TYR A 223 3.64 42.59 11.99
C TYR A 223 2.52 41.94 12.80
N GLU A 224 2.50 42.10 14.13
CA GLU A 224 1.49 41.47 14.99
C GLU A 224 0.05 41.83 14.58
N HIS A 225 -0.17 43.08 14.17
CA HIS A 225 -1.46 43.58 13.73
C HIS A 225 -1.95 42.92 12.41
N LEU A 226 -1.05 42.32 11.64
CA LEU A 226 -1.35 41.63 10.38
C LEU A 226 -1.54 40.11 10.55
N ALA A 227 -1.30 39.56 11.75
CA ALA A 227 -1.39 38.12 12.00
C ALA A 227 -2.69 37.45 11.51
N PRO A 228 -3.90 38.04 11.69
CA PRO A 228 -5.13 37.44 11.15
C PRO A 228 -5.14 37.34 9.62
N GLU A 229 -4.64 38.37 8.93
CA GLU A 229 -4.56 38.38 7.47
C GLU A 229 -3.47 37.42 6.97
N MET A 230 -2.33 37.35 7.66
CA MET A 230 -1.26 36.41 7.36
C MET A 230 -1.72 34.96 7.48
N ALA A 231 -2.39 34.60 8.57
CA ALA A 231 -2.95 33.26 8.76
C ALA A 231 -3.91 32.87 7.63
N ARG A 232 -4.81 33.80 7.22
CA ARG A 232 -5.72 33.58 6.08
C ARG A 232 -4.95 33.35 4.78
N LEU A 233 -3.96 34.19 4.48
CA LEU A 233 -3.17 34.13 3.24
C LEU A 233 -2.30 32.88 3.17
N TRP A 234 -1.74 32.44 4.31
CA TRP A 234 -0.99 31.20 4.42
C TRP A 234 -1.91 29.98 4.25
N LYS A 235 -3.10 29.98 4.86
CA LYS A 235 -4.10 28.90 4.71
C LYS A 235 -4.46 28.64 3.24
N ASN A 236 -4.60 29.69 2.44
CA ASN A 236 -4.82 29.55 0.99
C ASN A 236 -3.71 28.74 0.30
N VAL A 237 -2.45 28.99 0.67
CA VAL A 237 -1.29 28.28 0.14
C VAL A 237 -1.33 26.82 0.58
N ASN A 238 -1.62 26.59 1.86
CA ASN A 238 -1.68 25.28 2.47
C ASN A 238 -2.75 24.37 1.84
N GLU A 239 -3.98 24.89 1.68
CA GLU A 239 -5.10 24.15 1.07
C GLU A 239 -4.89 23.86 -0.42
N SER A 240 -4.08 24.68 -1.10
CA SER A 240 -3.74 24.50 -2.52
C SER A 240 -2.50 23.62 -2.73
N ALA A 241 -1.80 23.23 -1.65
CA ALA A 241 -0.59 22.45 -1.74
C ALA A 241 -0.92 21.03 -2.23
N LYS A 242 -0.31 20.64 -3.34
CA LYS A 242 -0.34 19.26 -3.86
C LYS A 242 0.77 18.39 -3.28
N GLU A 243 1.73 19.03 -2.61
CA GLU A 243 2.87 18.41 -1.95
C GLU A 243 2.56 18.27 -0.45
N TYR A 244 3.46 17.59 0.26
CA TYR A 244 3.45 17.45 1.72
C TYR A 244 3.15 18.77 2.44
N SER A 245 2.12 18.77 3.28
CA SER A 245 1.73 19.88 4.14
C SER A 245 1.48 19.32 5.54
N ARG A 246 2.20 19.85 6.53
CA ARG A 246 2.16 19.32 7.90
C ARG A 246 1.95 20.41 8.93
N GLU A 247 2.61 21.55 8.76
CA GLU A 247 2.45 22.72 9.60
C GLU A 247 1.08 23.36 9.41
N GLN A 248 0.54 23.93 10.48
CA GLN A 248 -0.71 24.70 10.49
C GLN A 248 -0.42 26.06 11.14
N LEU A 249 0.04 27.02 10.33
CA LEU A 249 0.43 28.35 10.82
C LEU A 249 -0.82 29.23 10.99
N ASP A 250 -1.35 29.27 12.20
CA ASP A 250 -2.53 30.05 12.55
C ASP A 250 -2.21 31.48 13.02
N GLU A 251 -3.24 32.20 13.45
CA GLU A 251 -3.08 33.56 13.97
C GLU A 251 -2.21 33.59 15.24
N ALA A 252 -2.35 32.59 16.12
CA ALA A 252 -1.57 32.53 17.36
C ALA A 252 -0.08 32.37 17.06
N PHE A 253 0.27 31.57 16.05
CA PHE A 253 1.64 31.45 15.55
C PHE A 253 2.22 32.80 15.12
N PHE A 254 1.57 33.50 14.19
CA PHE A 254 2.11 34.77 13.67
C PHE A 254 2.16 35.87 14.73
N ARG A 255 1.20 35.91 15.67
CA ARG A 255 1.25 36.83 16.83
C ARG A 255 2.43 36.54 17.73
N THR A 256 2.62 35.28 18.10
CA THR A 256 3.72 34.85 18.97
C THR A 256 5.07 35.14 18.32
N ALA A 257 5.21 34.86 17.02
CA ALA A 257 6.40 35.16 16.25
C ALA A 257 6.73 36.66 16.26
N ALA A 258 5.74 37.53 16.04
CA ALA A 258 5.93 38.98 16.05
C ALA A 258 6.36 39.51 17.43
N GLN A 259 5.80 38.94 18.51
CA GLN A 259 6.07 39.38 19.89
C GLN A 259 7.44 38.92 20.40
N LEU A 260 7.79 37.64 20.18
CA LEU A 260 8.99 37.03 20.78
C LEU A 260 10.27 37.25 19.96
N ASN A 261 10.15 37.40 18.63
CA ASN A 261 11.30 37.52 17.73
C ASN A 261 11.37 38.90 17.06
N ARG A 262 11.03 39.96 17.79
CA ARG A 262 11.13 41.33 17.29
C ARG A 262 12.60 41.66 17.00
N GLY A 263 12.90 41.97 15.73
CA GLY A 263 14.26 42.24 15.25
C GLY A 263 15.00 41.02 14.71
N ASP A 264 14.56 39.81 15.07
CA ASP A 264 15.06 38.53 14.54
C ASP A 264 14.09 37.90 13.51
N SER A 265 12.97 38.56 13.24
CA SER A 265 11.99 38.18 12.23
C SER A 265 11.36 39.40 11.57
N GLU A 266 10.97 39.25 10.30
CA GLU A 266 10.30 40.30 9.53
C GLU A 266 9.47 39.71 8.39
N ILE A 267 8.54 40.49 7.84
CA ILE A 267 7.80 40.13 6.64
C ILE A 267 8.16 41.05 5.47
N VAL A 268 8.25 40.48 4.28
CA VAL A 268 8.12 41.22 3.02
C VAL A 268 6.62 41.22 2.69
N ALA A 269 5.94 42.34 2.92
CA ALA A 269 4.50 42.50 2.76
C ALA A 269 4.16 43.18 1.44
N PHE A 270 3.13 42.67 0.74
CA PHE A 270 2.63 43.21 -0.52
C PHE A 270 1.22 43.74 -0.32
N PHE A 271 1.01 45.04 -0.58
CA PHE A 271 -0.29 45.68 -0.41
C PHE A 271 -0.84 46.15 -1.76
N HIS A 272 -2.14 45.92 -1.97
CA HIS A 272 -2.89 46.51 -3.08
C HIS A 272 -4.11 47.23 -2.52
N ALA A 273 -4.24 48.53 -2.84
CA ALA A 273 -5.29 49.40 -2.31
C ALA A 273 -5.43 49.33 -0.76
N GLY A 274 -4.30 49.22 -0.05
CA GLY A 274 -4.23 49.14 1.41
C GLY A 274 -4.54 47.77 2.02
N LYS A 275 -4.86 46.75 1.21
CA LYS A 275 -5.09 45.37 1.67
C LYS A 275 -3.84 44.50 1.46
N LEU A 276 -3.48 43.69 2.46
CA LEU A 276 -2.42 42.69 2.33
C LEU A 276 -2.84 41.59 1.33
N VAL A 277 -2.11 41.46 0.22
CA VAL A 277 -2.39 40.47 -0.83
C VAL A 277 -1.37 39.33 -0.85
N ALA A 278 -0.18 39.54 -0.31
CA ALA A 278 0.81 38.48 -0.12
C ALA A 278 1.83 38.87 0.95
N PHE A 279 2.51 37.88 1.52
CA PHE A 279 3.66 38.10 2.39
C PHE A 279 4.66 36.95 2.30
N MET A 280 5.94 37.26 2.53
CA MET A 280 6.97 36.27 2.85
C MET A 280 7.47 36.54 4.27
N TRP A 281 7.32 35.57 5.17
CA TRP A 281 7.84 35.61 6.53
C TRP A 281 9.28 35.11 6.55
N ASN A 282 10.17 35.90 7.15
CA ASN A 282 11.60 35.63 7.16
C ASN A 282 12.17 35.66 8.57
N LEU A 283 13.16 34.80 8.82
CA LEU A 283 13.96 34.80 10.04
C LEU A 283 15.36 35.34 9.74
N ILE A 284 15.86 36.16 10.65
CA ILE A 284 17.14 36.84 10.53
C ILE A 284 18.14 36.15 11.45
N GLY A 285 18.99 35.32 10.84
CA GLY A 285 20.08 34.61 11.50
C GLY A 285 21.31 35.47 11.74
N THR A 286 22.41 34.86 12.18
CA THR A 286 23.67 35.59 12.39
C THR A 286 24.31 35.83 11.03
N GLU A 287 24.54 34.72 10.31
CA GLU A 287 25.19 34.65 9.00
C GLU A 287 24.17 34.43 7.86
N ASP A 288 22.97 33.97 8.21
CA ASP A 288 21.95 33.46 7.30
C ASP A 288 20.64 34.26 7.34
N TYR A 289 19.93 34.27 6.21
CA TYR A 289 18.58 34.83 6.06
C TYR A 289 17.62 33.73 5.60
N HIS A 290 16.59 33.41 6.37
CA HIS A 290 15.67 32.32 6.05
C HIS A 290 14.34 32.84 5.53
N MET A 291 14.00 32.54 4.28
CA MET A 291 12.63 32.62 3.79
C MET A 291 11.86 31.42 4.33
N ALA A 292 11.14 31.61 5.43
CA ALA A 292 10.47 30.54 6.15
C ALA A 292 9.14 30.18 5.49
N ASP A 293 8.22 31.16 5.37
CA ASP A 293 6.85 30.88 4.94
C ASP A 293 6.25 31.93 4.02
N TRP A 294 5.33 31.47 3.15
CA TRP A 294 4.67 32.26 2.13
C TRP A 294 3.15 32.24 2.31
N GLY A 295 2.51 33.40 2.15
CA GLY A 295 1.06 33.49 2.04
C GLY A 295 0.65 34.38 0.88
N VAL A 296 -0.44 34.02 0.19
CA VAL A 296 -0.96 34.80 -0.95
C VAL A 296 -2.46 34.68 -1.12
N ASP A 297 -3.07 35.74 -1.66
CA ASP A 297 -4.45 35.78 -2.08
C ASP A 297 -4.54 35.28 -3.53
N TYR A 298 -4.85 34.00 -3.74
CA TYR A 298 -5.02 33.46 -5.11
C TYR A 298 -6.20 34.08 -5.86
N GLY A 299 -7.15 34.70 -5.15
CA GLY A 299 -8.26 35.46 -5.73
C GLY A 299 -7.85 36.84 -6.23
N PHE A 300 -6.63 37.31 -5.94
CA PHE A 300 -6.12 38.58 -6.45
C PHE A 300 -5.84 38.47 -7.96
N PRO A 301 -6.57 39.21 -8.83
CA PRO A 301 -6.54 38.98 -10.28
C PRO A 301 -5.15 39.07 -10.92
N GLN A 302 -4.30 39.97 -10.40
CA GLN A 302 -2.97 40.24 -10.96
C GLN A 302 -1.86 39.38 -10.33
N TYR A 303 -2.17 38.46 -9.41
CA TYR A 303 -1.17 37.62 -8.72
C TYR A 303 -0.22 36.90 -9.70
N ARG A 304 -0.79 36.23 -10.71
CA ARG A 304 -0.01 35.43 -11.68
C ARG A 304 0.81 36.32 -12.62
N GLU A 305 0.25 37.45 -13.04
CA GLU A 305 0.91 38.41 -13.93
C GLU A 305 2.07 39.13 -13.22
N ALA A 306 1.86 39.53 -11.96
CA ALA A 306 2.86 40.15 -11.11
C ALA A 306 3.93 39.15 -10.62
N ASN A 307 3.61 37.85 -10.59
CA ASN A 307 4.44 36.78 -10.08
C ASN A 307 4.99 37.11 -8.68
N LEU A 308 4.08 37.27 -7.72
CA LEU A 308 4.40 37.78 -6.38
C LEU A 308 5.39 36.91 -5.61
N TYR A 309 5.41 35.59 -5.84
CA TYR A 309 6.41 34.71 -5.21
C TYR A 309 7.84 35.05 -5.69
N ARG A 310 8.03 35.23 -7.00
CA ARG A 310 9.33 35.65 -7.55
C ARG A 310 9.72 37.04 -7.04
N ALA A 311 8.75 37.94 -6.90
CA ALA A 311 9.02 39.26 -6.34
C ALA A 311 9.47 39.15 -4.88
N ALA A 312 8.77 38.36 -4.06
CA ALA A 312 9.13 38.08 -2.68
C ALA A 312 10.57 37.58 -2.57
N SER A 313 11.00 36.63 -3.41
CA SER A 313 12.39 36.16 -3.40
C SER A 313 13.41 37.27 -3.73
N VAL A 314 13.11 38.14 -4.69
CA VAL A 314 13.99 39.27 -5.05
C VAL A 314 14.09 40.29 -3.92
N PHE A 315 12.96 40.60 -3.28
CA PHE A 315 12.91 41.53 -2.15
C PHE A 315 13.58 40.97 -0.90
N SER A 316 13.37 39.69 -0.59
CA SER A 316 14.09 38.98 0.49
C SER A 316 15.60 38.94 0.23
N MET A 317 16.05 38.74 -1.02
CA MET A 317 17.47 38.76 -1.36
C MET A 317 18.07 40.16 -1.22
N ARG A 318 17.37 41.21 -1.68
CA ARG A 318 17.77 42.60 -1.43
C ARG A 318 18.02 42.83 0.06
N ARG A 319 17.07 42.37 0.86
CA ARG A 319 17.07 42.54 2.30
C ARG A 319 18.20 41.77 2.99
N ALA A 320 18.47 40.54 2.57
CA ALA A 320 19.59 39.76 3.06
C ALA A 320 20.95 40.45 2.78
N LEU A 321 21.11 41.03 1.58
CA LEU A 321 22.31 41.81 1.22
C LEU A 321 22.44 43.09 2.06
N GLU A 322 21.34 43.83 2.26
CA GLU A 322 21.32 45.02 3.13
C GLU A 322 21.73 44.71 4.58
N LEU A 323 21.40 43.49 5.06
CA LEU A 323 21.76 43.00 6.39
C LEU A 323 23.15 42.33 6.44
N ASN A 324 23.90 42.35 5.34
CA ASN A 324 25.23 41.71 5.19
C ASN A 324 25.21 40.24 5.59
N LYS A 325 24.24 39.48 5.07
CA LYS A 325 24.17 38.03 5.28
C LYS A 325 25.04 37.31 4.26
N ASP A 326 25.69 36.25 4.70
CA ASP A 326 26.56 35.41 3.88
C ASP A 326 25.77 34.35 3.11
N ARG A 327 24.57 34.00 3.60
CA ARG A 327 23.74 32.94 3.03
C ARG A 327 22.27 33.24 3.15
N MET A 328 21.48 32.68 2.23
CA MET A 328 20.03 32.74 2.29
C MET A 328 19.40 31.36 2.01
N GLN A 329 18.50 30.94 2.89
CA GLN A 329 17.71 29.73 2.72
C GLN A 329 16.34 30.08 2.12
N LEU A 330 15.94 29.32 1.12
CA LEU A 330 14.76 29.60 0.29
C LEU A 330 13.60 28.61 0.57
N GLY A 331 13.79 27.64 1.47
CA GLY A 331 12.79 26.64 1.86
C GLY A 331 12.75 25.37 0.99
N MET A 332 11.77 24.51 1.27
CA MET A 332 11.73 23.10 0.82
C MET A 332 10.97 22.84 -0.48
N THR A 333 10.06 23.71 -0.91
CA THR A 333 9.13 23.41 -2.02
C THR A 333 9.27 24.41 -3.17
N ASN A 334 8.59 24.21 -4.30
CA ASN A 334 8.59 25.15 -5.44
C ASN A 334 10.00 25.54 -5.93
N TYR A 335 10.76 24.54 -6.41
CA TYR A 335 12.16 24.70 -6.80
C TYR A 335 12.40 25.54 -8.07
N THR A 336 11.41 25.61 -8.96
CA THR A 336 11.56 26.25 -10.28
C THR A 336 11.90 27.76 -10.18
N PRO A 337 11.17 28.58 -9.40
CA PRO A 337 11.55 29.98 -9.17
C PRO A 337 12.92 30.14 -8.49
N LYS A 338 13.30 29.22 -7.60
CA LYS A 338 14.57 29.27 -6.85
C LYS A 338 15.77 29.05 -7.77
N LYS A 339 15.64 28.15 -8.75
CA LYS A 339 16.64 27.94 -9.81
C LYS A 339 16.91 29.20 -10.62
N LEU A 340 15.92 30.08 -10.78
CA LEU A 340 16.08 31.37 -11.48
C LEU A 340 17.02 32.32 -10.72
N LEU A 341 17.07 32.23 -9.39
CA LEU A 341 17.95 33.02 -8.52
C LEU A 341 19.38 32.46 -8.46
N GLY A 342 19.62 31.28 -9.05
CA GLY A 342 20.89 30.57 -8.90
C GLY A 342 20.97 29.73 -7.63
N ALA A 343 19.83 29.39 -7.01
CA ALA A 343 19.80 28.53 -5.84
C ALA A 343 20.40 27.15 -6.10
N GLN A 344 21.13 26.66 -5.11
CA GLN A 344 21.64 25.30 -5.04
C GLN A 344 20.65 24.42 -4.27
N PHE A 345 20.49 23.18 -4.72
CA PHE A 345 19.58 22.20 -4.14
C PHE A 345 20.38 21.18 -3.35
N GLN A 346 20.33 21.25 -2.02
CA GLN A 346 21.08 20.42 -1.08
C GLN A 346 20.17 19.31 -0.53
N PRO A 347 20.38 18.05 -0.94
CA PRO A 347 19.52 16.97 -0.49
C PRO A 347 19.78 16.62 0.95
N LEU A 348 18.70 16.28 1.63
CA LEU A 348 18.67 15.90 3.03
C LEU A 348 18.28 14.43 3.14
N ILE A 349 18.73 13.76 4.17
CA ILE A 349 18.32 12.40 4.52
C ILE A 349 17.56 12.43 5.83
N TYR A 350 16.44 11.71 5.87
CA TYR A 350 15.78 11.39 7.13
C TYR A 350 16.12 9.95 7.51
N PHE A 351 16.13 9.66 8.80
CA PHE A 351 16.25 8.30 9.32
C PHE A 351 14.97 7.96 10.05
N VAL A 352 14.29 6.91 9.62
CA VAL A 352 12.98 6.52 10.13
C VAL A 352 13.05 5.16 10.81
N LYS A 353 12.32 5.01 11.91
CA LYS A 353 12.19 3.77 12.66
C LYS A 353 10.79 3.68 13.25
N HIS A 354 10.14 2.54 13.09
CA HIS A 354 8.96 2.20 13.87
C HIS A 354 9.39 1.73 15.27
N ARG A 355 8.64 2.13 16.31
CA ARG A 355 9.03 1.99 17.71
C ARG A 355 9.42 0.57 18.11
N GLU A 356 8.65 -0.43 17.65
CA GLU A 356 8.76 -1.82 18.10
C GLU A 356 9.10 -2.81 16.97
N ASP A 357 8.39 -2.71 15.84
CA ASP A 357 8.51 -3.65 14.71
C ASP A 357 9.49 -3.18 13.61
N ALA A 358 10.54 -3.96 13.36
CA ALA A 358 11.53 -3.67 12.33
C ALA A 358 10.99 -3.79 10.89
N SER A 359 9.98 -4.64 10.65
CA SER A 359 9.36 -4.77 9.33
C SER A 359 8.66 -3.47 8.93
N PHE A 360 7.96 -2.84 9.88
CA PHE A 360 7.29 -1.55 9.67
C PHE A 360 8.30 -0.42 9.45
N SER A 361 9.46 -0.44 10.12
CA SER A 361 10.54 0.53 9.84
C SER A 361 10.95 0.49 8.37
N ARG A 362 11.10 -0.71 7.79
CA ARG A 362 11.48 -0.88 6.38
C ARG A 362 10.35 -0.50 5.44
N ALA A 363 9.12 -0.93 5.73
CA ALA A 363 7.95 -0.61 4.93
C ALA A 363 7.71 0.91 4.84
N LEU A 364 7.79 1.61 5.96
CA LEU A 364 7.73 3.07 6.01
C LEU A 364 8.87 3.72 5.23
N ALA A 365 10.08 3.18 5.35
CA ALA A 365 11.22 3.72 4.61
C ALA A 365 11.03 3.62 3.09
N ARG A 366 10.52 2.48 2.59
CA ARG A 366 10.17 2.28 1.18
C ARG A 366 9.08 3.24 0.74
N MET A 367 7.97 3.29 1.48
CA MET A 367 6.83 4.16 1.19
C MET A 367 7.25 5.64 1.12
N MET A 368 8.01 6.13 2.10
CA MET A 368 8.52 7.52 2.10
C MET A 368 9.51 7.78 0.96
N THR A 369 10.36 6.81 0.64
CA THR A 369 11.30 6.92 -0.50
C THR A 369 10.55 7.09 -1.81
N ASP A 370 9.43 6.41 -1.98
CA ASP A 370 8.65 6.46 -3.21
C ASP A 370 7.83 7.76 -3.28
N ALA A 371 7.22 8.16 -2.17
CA ALA A 371 6.41 9.36 -2.04
C ALA A 371 7.19 10.68 -2.24
N ILE A 372 8.34 10.82 -1.57
CA ILE A 372 9.04 12.12 -1.49
C ILE A 372 9.73 12.43 -2.83
N GLN A 373 9.25 13.47 -3.51
CA GLN A 373 9.81 13.94 -4.78
C GLN A 373 11.05 14.81 -4.56
N GLN A 374 11.97 14.79 -5.51
CA GLN A 374 13.25 15.49 -5.45
C GLN A 374 13.41 16.41 -6.66
N PRO A 375 13.99 17.61 -6.50
CA PRO A 375 14.26 18.50 -7.64
C PRO A 375 15.35 17.94 -8.55
N GLU A 376 15.28 18.25 -9.84
CA GLU A 376 16.33 17.87 -10.80
C GLU A 376 17.07 19.08 -11.43
N PRO A 377 18.42 19.02 -11.51
CA PRO A 377 19.31 18.02 -10.91
C PRO A 377 19.50 18.24 -9.39
N LEU A 378 19.83 17.16 -8.67
CA LEU A 378 20.34 17.25 -7.29
C LEU A 378 21.83 17.56 -7.38
N ASN A 379 22.25 18.74 -6.93
CA ASN A 379 23.64 19.20 -7.00
C ASN A 379 24.29 19.09 -5.62
N TYR A 380 25.52 18.57 -5.56
CA TYR A 380 26.21 18.32 -4.30
C TYR A 380 27.56 19.02 -4.21
N PHE A 381 27.92 19.45 -2.99
CA PHE A 381 29.26 19.86 -2.62
C PHE A 381 29.74 19.00 -1.45
N ASN A 382 31.03 18.67 -1.42
CA ASN A 382 31.71 17.98 -0.31
C ASN A 382 31.07 16.66 0.16
N VAL A 383 30.76 15.77 -0.77
CA VAL A 383 30.16 14.46 -0.48
C VAL A 383 31.19 13.46 0.09
N SER A 384 30.74 12.59 1.00
CA SER A 384 31.52 11.46 1.52
C SER A 384 31.78 10.39 0.45
N ASP A 385 32.64 9.41 0.72
CA ASP A 385 33.02 8.36 -0.25
C ASP A 385 31.81 7.57 -0.80
N VAL A 386 30.73 7.45 -0.02
CA VAL A 386 29.46 6.79 -0.40
C VAL A 386 28.73 7.53 -1.54
N TRP A 387 28.87 8.85 -1.61
CA TRP A 387 28.14 9.73 -2.52
C TRP A 387 29.06 10.29 -3.61
N SER A 388 29.81 9.39 -4.27
CA SER A 388 30.89 9.69 -5.21
C SER A 388 30.53 10.40 -6.53
N GLN A 389 29.30 10.89 -6.70
CA GLN A 389 28.86 11.60 -7.92
C GLN A 389 28.46 13.06 -7.59
N PRO A 390 28.98 14.05 -8.33
CA PRO A 390 28.72 15.47 -8.07
C PRO A 390 27.26 15.89 -8.36
N SER A 391 26.52 15.08 -9.10
CA SER A 391 25.08 15.25 -9.31
C SER A 391 24.41 13.88 -9.45
N LEU A 392 23.20 13.73 -8.93
CA LEU A 392 22.37 12.54 -9.06
C LEU A 392 21.02 12.95 -9.66
N THR A 393 20.46 12.09 -10.50
CA THR A 393 19.03 12.14 -10.81
C THR A 393 18.22 11.69 -9.59
N GLN A 394 16.93 12.02 -9.55
CA GLN A 394 16.05 11.53 -8.49
C GLN A 394 16.06 9.99 -8.44
N SER A 395 16.04 9.34 -9.60
CA SER A 395 16.02 7.88 -9.70
C SER A 395 17.28 7.23 -9.14
N GLU A 396 18.47 7.77 -9.45
CA GLU A 396 19.74 7.26 -8.91
C GLU A 396 19.84 7.47 -7.40
N TYR A 397 19.39 8.63 -6.91
CA TYR A 397 19.38 8.94 -5.48
C TYR A 397 18.46 7.98 -4.71
N LYS A 398 17.23 7.79 -5.18
CA LYS A 398 16.28 6.83 -4.59
C LYS A 398 16.79 5.39 -4.67
N LEU A 399 17.43 4.99 -5.78
CA LEU A 399 18.00 3.65 -5.92
C LEU A 399 19.10 3.36 -4.88
N LYS A 400 20.01 4.33 -4.65
CA LYS A 400 21.04 4.19 -3.60
C LYS A 400 20.43 4.01 -2.22
N LEU A 401 19.44 4.82 -1.86
CA LEU A 401 18.73 4.68 -0.59
C LEU A 401 18.02 3.34 -0.49
N ARG A 402 17.41 2.87 -1.59
CA ARG A 402 16.78 1.57 -1.63
C ARG A 402 17.76 0.42 -1.36
N GLN A 403 18.98 0.49 -1.88
CA GLN A 403 20.02 -0.51 -1.61
C GLN A 403 20.43 -0.53 -0.14
N LEU A 404 20.44 0.63 0.53
CA LEU A 404 20.72 0.75 1.97
C LEU A 404 19.58 0.27 2.87
N GLN A 405 18.37 0.18 2.31
CA GLN A 405 17.18 -0.36 2.99
C GLN A 405 17.03 -1.88 2.81
N SER A 406 17.66 -2.45 1.79
CA SER A 406 17.55 -3.87 1.45
C SER A 406 18.33 -4.75 2.40
N GLU A 407 17.73 -5.88 2.78
CA GLU A 407 18.40 -6.98 3.47
C GLU A 407 19.03 -7.95 2.47
N TYR A 408 18.32 -8.20 1.36
CA TYR A 408 18.77 -9.10 0.30
C TYR A 408 19.37 -8.32 -0.88
N GLN A 409 20.46 -8.82 -1.43
CA GLN A 409 21.11 -8.25 -2.62
C GLN A 409 20.36 -8.67 -3.90
N GLU A 410 20.49 -7.93 -5.00
CA GLU A 410 19.77 -8.22 -6.26
C GLU A 410 20.02 -9.63 -6.83
N ASN A 411 21.19 -10.23 -6.54
CA ASN A 411 21.54 -11.58 -6.96
C ASN A 411 21.13 -12.67 -5.96
N ASP A 412 20.47 -12.31 -4.86
CA ASP A 412 19.93 -13.24 -3.89
C ASP A 412 18.59 -13.81 -4.39
N CYS A 413 18.39 -15.13 -4.27
CA CYS A 413 17.11 -15.74 -4.67
C CYS A 413 15.93 -15.31 -3.79
N LEU A 414 16.20 -14.72 -2.62
CA LEU A 414 15.23 -14.12 -1.71
C LEU A 414 15.03 -12.61 -1.93
N HIS A 415 15.73 -11.99 -2.90
CA HIS A 415 15.51 -10.59 -3.28
C HIS A 415 14.03 -10.23 -3.55
N PRO A 416 13.15 -11.12 -4.09
CA PRO A 416 11.72 -10.82 -4.19
C PRO A 416 11.04 -10.44 -2.87
N LEU A 417 11.60 -10.80 -1.71
CA LEU A 417 11.09 -10.35 -0.40
C LEU A 417 11.19 -8.83 -0.21
N GLU A 418 12.13 -8.16 -0.89
CA GLU A 418 12.24 -6.69 -0.86
C GLU A 418 11.05 -5.98 -1.52
N GLN A 419 10.26 -6.70 -2.32
CA GLN A 419 9.04 -6.22 -2.95
C GLN A 419 7.79 -6.51 -2.09
N PHE A 420 7.95 -7.14 -0.92
CA PHE A 420 6.84 -7.58 -0.06
C PHE A 420 6.42 -6.54 1.00
N TYR A 421 6.79 -5.26 0.85
CA TYR A 421 6.50 -4.24 1.87
C TYR A 421 5.04 -3.74 1.85
N ASP A 422 4.31 -3.91 0.74
CA ASP A 422 2.90 -3.51 0.63
C ASP A 422 2.03 -4.22 1.69
N VAL A 423 2.34 -5.49 1.96
CA VAL A 423 1.65 -6.27 2.99
C VAL A 423 1.93 -5.73 4.38
N ASP A 424 3.15 -5.26 4.65
CA ASP A 424 3.51 -4.66 5.93
C ASP A 424 2.86 -3.28 6.11
N ILE A 425 2.67 -2.51 5.04
CA ILE A 425 1.86 -1.28 5.07
C ILE A 425 0.39 -1.60 5.38
N LEU A 426 -0.18 -2.65 4.78
CA LEU A 426 -1.54 -3.09 5.11
C LEU A 426 -1.67 -3.54 6.57
N ARG A 427 -0.63 -4.17 7.15
CA ARG A 427 -0.60 -4.54 8.57
C ARG A 427 -0.49 -3.31 9.46
N LEU A 428 0.41 -2.38 9.15
CA LEU A 428 0.59 -1.13 9.87
C LEU A 428 -0.70 -0.30 9.86
N GLY A 429 -1.42 -0.26 8.73
CA GLY A 429 -2.71 0.40 8.61
C GLY A 429 -3.90 -0.40 9.18
N GLY A 430 -3.70 -1.62 9.69
CA GLY A 430 -4.80 -2.44 10.25
C GLY A 430 -5.79 -2.99 9.21
N LEU A 431 -5.44 -3.03 7.93
CA LEU A 431 -6.28 -3.55 6.82
C LEU A 431 -5.94 -4.99 6.41
N TYR A 432 -4.89 -5.58 6.96
CA TYR A 432 -4.47 -6.93 6.61
C TYR A 432 -5.52 -7.99 6.99
N THR A 433 -6.15 -8.61 5.99
CA THR A 433 -7.20 -9.63 6.16
C THR A 433 -6.97 -10.89 5.30
N PHE A 434 -5.74 -11.15 4.87
CA PHE A 434 -5.45 -12.32 4.02
C PHE A 434 -5.56 -13.66 4.77
N HIS A 435 -5.14 -13.67 6.04
CA HIS A 435 -5.19 -14.85 6.92
C HIS A 435 -5.76 -14.48 8.29
N PRO A 436 -7.05 -14.10 8.36
CA PRO A 436 -7.65 -13.73 9.63
C PRO A 436 -7.74 -14.98 10.52
N PRO A 437 -7.48 -14.86 11.84
CA PRO A 437 -7.76 -15.95 12.76
C PRO A 437 -9.26 -16.28 12.69
N LEU A 438 -9.59 -17.56 12.51
CA LEU A 438 -10.96 -18.03 12.63
C LEU A 438 -11.33 -17.98 14.11
N HIS A 439 -12.09 -16.98 14.52
CA HIS A 439 -12.77 -16.99 15.79
C HIS A 439 -14.06 -17.80 15.62
N GLU A 440 -14.26 -18.84 16.42
CA GLU A 440 -15.54 -19.57 16.52
C GLU A 440 -16.60 -18.68 17.17
N HIS A 441 -16.92 -17.54 16.56
CA HIS A 441 -18.11 -16.79 16.91
C HIS A 441 -19.31 -17.49 16.27
N GLU A 442 -20.26 -17.94 17.08
CA GLU A 442 -21.51 -18.59 16.63
C GLU A 442 -22.29 -17.73 15.61
N ASP A 443 -22.03 -16.41 15.55
CA ASP A 443 -22.71 -15.44 14.70
C ASP A 443 -21.94 -15.02 13.42
N GLN A 444 -20.83 -15.67 13.05
CA GLN A 444 -20.08 -15.33 11.82
C GLN A 444 -20.69 -16.00 10.57
N LEU A 445 -21.02 -15.21 9.55
CA LEU A 445 -21.48 -15.74 8.25
C LEU A 445 -20.30 -15.95 7.31
N GLN A 446 -20.18 -17.17 6.80
CA GLN A 446 -19.14 -17.55 5.85
C GLN A 446 -19.65 -17.37 4.41
N LEU A 447 -18.98 -16.51 3.63
CA LEU A 447 -19.24 -16.29 2.19
C LEU A 447 -17.96 -16.44 1.34
N SER A 448 -16.89 -16.92 1.96
CA SER A 448 -15.59 -17.19 1.33
C SER A 448 -15.17 -18.66 1.40
N GLY A 449 -15.97 -19.47 2.09
CA GLY A 449 -15.67 -20.87 2.36
C GLY A 449 -16.12 -21.82 1.25
N ASN A 450 -15.82 -23.09 1.46
CA ASN A 450 -16.38 -24.19 0.70
C ASN A 450 -17.54 -24.84 1.51
N ASN A 451 -18.14 -25.95 1.05
CA ASN A 451 -19.40 -26.55 1.57
C ASN A 451 -20.68 -25.88 1.03
N ASP A 452 -20.74 -25.70 -0.29
CA ASP A 452 -21.81 -24.99 -0.99
C ASP A 452 -23.20 -25.58 -0.70
N LEU A 453 -23.33 -26.91 -0.61
CA LEU A 453 -24.61 -27.56 -0.34
C LEU A 453 -24.93 -27.73 1.16
N GLY A 454 -24.01 -27.35 2.06
CA GLY A 454 -24.23 -27.49 3.50
C GLY A 454 -24.28 -28.93 4.01
N LEU A 455 -23.71 -29.90 3.28
CA LEU A 455 -23.86 -31.32 3.58
C LEU A 455 -23.18 -31.74 4.88
N LEU A 456 -22.15 -31.02 5.32
CA LEU A 456 -21.40 -31.34 6.54
C LEU A 456 -22.29 -31.46 7.79
N GLY A 457 -23.29 -30.58 7.95
CA GLY A 457 -24.22 -30.66 9.08
C GLY A 457 -25.05 -31.94 9.06
N GLN A 458 -25.54 -32.35 7.88
CA GLN A 458 -26.29 -33.60 7.71
C GLN A 458 -25.39 -34.83 7.88
N LEU A 459 -24.14 -34.75 7.43
CA LEU A 459 -23.14 -35.80 7.59
C LEU A 459 -22.75 -36.01 9.05
N HIS A 460 -22.53 -34.93 9.81
CA HIS A 460 -22.26 -35.02 11.25
C HIS A 460 -23.43 -35.68 12.00
N ALA A 461 -24.66 -35.41 11.57
CA ALA A 461 -25.85 -36.08 12.11
C ALA A 461 -26.03 -37.53 11.62
N SER A 462 -25.26 -37.98 10.62
CA SER A 462 -25.39 -39.31 10.03
C SER A 462 -24.65 -40.39 10.83
N GLN A 463 -25.22 -41.61 10.84
CA GLN A 463 -24.53 -42.77 11.41
C GLN A 463 -23.23 -43.12 10.67
N ALA A 464 -23.11 -42.77 9.38
CA ALA A 464 -21.92 -43.02 8.59
C ALA A 464 -20.69 -42.26 9.13
N SER A 465 -20.86 -41.00 9.54
CA SER A 465 -19.80 -40.21 10.17
C SER A 465 -19.37 -40.79 11.52
N ASN A 466 -20.35 -41.12 12.39
CA ASN A 466 -20.06 -41.71 13.70
C ASN A 466 -19.35 -43.07 13.60
N ASN A 467 -19.68 -43.87 12.59
CA ASN A 467 -19.04 -45.16 12.34
C ASN A 467 -17.67 -45.01 11.67
N ALA A 468 -17.45 -43.99 10.85
CA ALA A 468 -16.20 -43.78 10.12
C ALA A 468 -14.98 -43.66 11.05
N PHE A 469 -15.08 -42.81 12.09
CA PHE A 469 -13.99 -42.63 13.05
C PHE A 469 -13.88 -43.78 14.05
N THR A 470 -15.01 -44.43 14.40
CA THR A 470 -15.04 -45.57 15.31
C THR A 470 -14.40 -46.83 14.70
N LEU A 471 -14.60 -47.06 13.40
CA LEU A 471 -14.15 -48.28 12.71
C LEU A 471 -12.80 -48.13 12.02
N HIS A 472 -12.45 -46.94 11.52
CA HIS A 472 -11.29 -46.78 10.63
C HIS A 472 -10.16 -45.89 11.19
N HIS A 473 -10.36 -45.25 12.35
CA HIS A 473 -9.44 -44.29 12.98
C HIS A 473 -9.05 -43.11 12.06
N ALA A 474 -8.46 -42.05 12.63
CA ALA A 474 -8.00 -40.87 11.86
C ALA A 474 -6.62 -41.06 11.21
N ALA A 475 -6.18 -42.32 11.00
CA ALA A 475 -4.82 -42.62 10.57
C ALA A 475 -4.61 -42.31 9.08
N VAL A 476 -3.59 -41.50 8.80
CA VAL A 476 -3.13 -41.22 7.44
C VAL A 476 -2.58 -42.51 6.81
N GLN A 477 -2.99 -42.79 5.57
CA GLN A 477 -2.54 -43.96 4.84
C GLN A 477 -1.36 -43.60 3.91
N PRO A 478 -0.29 -44.42 3.85
CA PRO A 478 0.79 -44.23 2.89
C PRO A 478 0.26 -44.26 1.45
N ALA A 479 1.07 -43.80 0.49
CA ALA A 479 0.72 -43.86 -0.93
C ALA A 479 0.28 -45.28 -1.35
N ALA A 480 -0.64 -45.34 -2.34
CA ALA A 480 -1.22 -46.60 -2.83
C ALA A 480 -0.13 -47.58 -3.30
N PHE A 481 0.96 -47.05 -3.84
CA PHE A 481 2.10 -47.84 -4.32
C PHE A 481 2.75 -48.67 -3.21
N PHE A 482 2.82 -48.14 -1.98
CA PHE A 482 3.50 -48.82 -0.86
C PHE A 482 2.57 -49.71 -0.04
N SER A 483 1.30 -49.32 0.10
CA SER A 483 0.36 -49.94 1.05
C SER A 483 -0.88 -50.58 0.41
N GLY A 484 -1.00 -50.52 -0.92
CA GLY A 484 -2.21 -50.90 -1.63
C GLY A 484 -3.34 -49.89 -1.46
N VAL A 485 -4.48 -50.16 -2.10
CA VAL A 485 -5.70 -49.32 -2.03
C VAL A 485 -6.70 -50.00 -1.09
N SER A 486 -7.39 -49.24 -0.24
CA SER A 486 -8.40 -49.81 0.66
C SER A 486 -9.67 -50.17 -0.12
N LYS A 487 -10.51 -51.04 0.45
CA LYS A 487 -11.79 -51.38 -0.16
C LYS A 487 -12.70 -50.15 -0.29
N GLU A 488 -12.70 -49.30 0.72
CA GLU A 488 -13.50 -48.09 0.80
C GLU A 488 -13.11 -47.09 -0.30
N GLU A 489 -11.81 -46.94 -0.58
CA GLU A 489 -11.32 -46.05 -1.64
C GLU A 489 -11.66 -46.58 -3.03
N ALA A 490 -11.59 -47.90 -3.23
CA ALA A 490 -12.04 -48.53 -4.48
C ALA A 490 -13.55 -48.30 -4.71
N VAL A 491 -14.38 -48.45 -3.67
CA VAL A 491 -15.82 -48.19 -3.73
C VAL A 491 -16.10 -46.72 -4.05
N LEU A 492 -15.37 -45.79 -3.44
CA LEU A 492 -15.51 -44.36 -3.76
C LEU A 492 -15.16 -44.08 -5.23
N ALA A 493 -14.05 -44.63 -5.73
CA ALA A 493 -13.66 -44.48 -7.13
C ALA A 493 -14.71 -45.05 -8.10
N GLU A 494 -15.23 -46.25 -7.84
CA GLU A 494 -16.30 -46.85 -8.64
C GLU A 494 -17.58 -45.99 -8.60
N SER A 495 -17.95 -45.47 -7.42
CA SER A 495 -19.10 -44.59 -7.23
C SER A 495 -18.97 -43.29 -8.03
N VAL A 496 -17.78 -42.66 -8.03
CA VAL A 496 -17.51 -41.44 -8.80
C VAL A 496 -17.57 -41.72 -10.31
N ALA A 497 -16.96 -42.82 -10.76
CA ALA A 497 -16.99 -43.21 -12.17
C ALA A 497 -18.43 -43.44 -12.64
N ALA A 498 -19.24 -44.15 -11.84
CA ALA A 498 -20.65 -44.36 -12.13
C ALA A 498 -21.46 -43.06 -12.17
N HIS A 499 -21.18 -42.11 -11.27
CA HIS A 499 -21.87 -40.82 -11.23
C HIS A 499 -21.63 -39.99 -12.50
N LEU A 500 -20.38 -39.95 -12.95
CA LEU A 500 -19.94 -39.25 -14.15
C LEU A 500 -20.19 -40.04 -15.44
N GLN A 501 -20.78 -41.24 -15.34
CA GLN A 501 -20.95 -42.20 -16.43
C GLN A 501 -19.64 -42.49 -17.19
N GLN A 502 -18.52 -42.54 -16.47
CA GLN A 502 -17.19 -42.80 -17.01
C GLN A 502 -16.74 -44.25 -16.74
N HIS A 503 -15.74 -44.71 -17.50
CA HIS A 503 -15.25 -46.09 -17.38
C HIS A 503 -14.48 -46.37 -16.08
N ALA A 504 -13.71 -45.40 -15.59
CA ALA A 504 -12.94 -45.52 -14.37
C ALA A 504 -12.67 -44.14 -13.76
N SER A 505 -12.35 -44.12 -12.47
CA SER A 505 -11.84 -42.92 -11.80
C SER A 505 -10.72 -43.27 -10.81
N ILE A 506 -10.00 -42.23 -10.38
CA ILE A 506 -8.94 -42.28 -9.38
C ILE A 506 -9.21 -41.20 -8.34
N ILE A 507 -9.00 -41.52 -7.07
CA ILE A 507 -9.11 -40.59 -5.96
C ILE A 507 -7.73 -40.06 -5.57
N PHE A 508 -7.66 -38.76 -5.33
CA PHE A 508 -6.48 -38.03 -4.85
C PHE A 508 -6.76 -37.41 -3.49
N ALA A 509 -5.70 -37.07 -2.76
CA ALA A 509 -5.84 -36.46 -1.44
C ALA A 509 -6.54 -35.09 -1.48
N ASN A 510 -6.49 -34.37 -2.60
CA ASN A 510 -7.28 -33.15 -2.84
C ASN A 510 -7.39 -32.84 -4.35
N GLY A 511 -8.23 -31.86 -4.69
CA GLY A 511 -8.41 -31.40 -6.07
C GLY A 511 -7.12 -30.89 -6.72
N TYR A 512 -6.27 -30.19 -5.96
CA TYR A 512 -4.99 -29.69 -6.47
C TYR A 512 -4.07 -30.82 -6.94
N LEU A 513 -3.94 -31.88 -6.14
CA LEU A 513 -3.20 -33.07 -6.49
C LEU A 513 -3.86 -33.90 -7.59
N ALA A 514 -5.19 -33.83 -7.75
CA ALA A 514 -5.89 -34.47 -8.87
C ALA A 514 -5.47 -33.84 -10.21
N HIS A 515 -5.48 -32.51 -10.28
CA HIS A 515 -5.04 -31.78 -11.48
C HIS A 515 -3.55 -31.97 -11.75
N LEU A 516 -2.68 -31.75 -10.74
CA LEU A 516 -1.25 -32.03 -10.88
C LEU A 516 -1.02 -33.48 -11.32
N GLY A 517 -1.73 -34.42 -10.71
CA GLY A 517 -1.53 -35.85 -10.91
C GLY A 517 -1.88 -36.32 -12.30
N ALA A 518 -2.88 -35.72 -12.95
CA ALA A 518 -3.25 -36.04 -14.33
C ALA A 518 -2.48 -35.18 -15.35
N LEU A 519 -2.50 -33.85 -15.20
CA LEU A 519 -1.98 -32.95 -16.24
C LEU A 519 -0.46 -32.97 -16.31
N SER A 520 0.29 -33.12 -15.20
CA SER A 520 1.76 -33.09 -15.27
C SER A 520 2.39 -34.21 -16.10
N ILE A 521 1.67 -35.33 -16.32
CA ILE A 521 2.14 -36.46 -17.14
C ILE A 521 1.52 -36.46 -18.55
N ILE A 522 0.35 -35.85 -18.72
CA ILE A 522 -0.34 -35.77 -20.01
C ILE A 522 0.14 -34.55 -20.80
N ALA A 523 0.30 -33.41 -20.14
CA ALA A 523 0.81 -32.16 -20.70
C ALA A 523 2.35 -32.14 -20.70
N HIS A 524 2.96 -33.16 -21.30
CA HIS A 524 4.41 -33.25 -21.41
C HIS A 524 4.97 -32.42 -22.59
N ASP A 525 6.29 -32.30 -22.67
CA ASP A 525 7.07 -31.51 -23.64
C ASP A 525 6.76 -31.70 -25.14
N LYS A 526 6.09 -32.80 -25.53
CA LYS A 526 5.68 -33.07 -26.92
C LYS A 526 4.22 -32.73 -27.19
N VAL A 527 3.47 -32.25 -26.20
CA VAL A 527 2.08 -31.84 -26.30
C VAL A 527 2.00 -30.33 -26.35
N THR A 528 1.04 -29.81 -27.11
CA THR A 528 0.63 -28.40 -27.04
C THR A 528 -0.72 -28.33 -26.34
N VAL A 529 -0.78 -27.54 -25.27
CA VAL A 529 -1.98 -27.34 -24.46
C VAL A 529 -2.61 -25.99 -24.78
N PHE A 530 -3.91 -26.00 -25.05
CA PHE A 530 -4.71 -24.82 -25.30
C PHE A 530 -5.57 -24.54 -24.07
N MET A 531 -5.41 -23.36 -23.46
CA MET A 531 -6.03 -23.02 -22.18
C MET A 531 -6.79 -21.71 -22.29
N ASP A 532 -7.98 -21.68 -21.71
CA ASP A 532 -8.68 -20.42 -21.45
C ASP A 532 -7.85 -19.60 -20.45
N GLU A 533 -7.67 -18.30 -20.71
CA GLU A 533 -6.86 -17.42 -19.86
C GLU A 533 -7.38 -17.31 -18.41
N GLN A 534 -8.69 -17.50 -18.21
CA GLN A 534 -9.31 -17.45 -16.88
C GLN A 534 -9.36 -18.80 -16.16
N ASN A 535 -8.77 -19.86 -16.74
CA ASN A 535 -8.60 -21.13 -16.02
C ASN A 535 -7.91 -20.91 -14.66
N SER A 536 -8.37 -21.65 -13.66
CA SER A 536 -7.83 -21.58 -12.29
C SER A 536 -6.30 -21.78 -12.27
N PRO A 537 -5.58 -21.09 -11.36
CA PRO A 537 -4.11 -21.17 -11.27
C PRO A 537 -3.56 -22.60 -11.16
N VAL A 538 -4.31 -23.50 -10.51
CA VAL A 538 -3.92 -24.91 -10.38
C VAL A 538 -3.78 -25.63 -11.72
N LEU A 539 -4.62 -25.32 -12.72
CA LEU A 539 -4.52 -25.91 -14.05
C LEU A 539 -3.24 -25.42 -14.75
N TRP A 540 -2.91 -24.13 -14.60
CA TRP A 540 -1.67 -23.55 -15.11
C TRP A 540 -0.44 -24.18 -14.47
N ASP A 541 -0.43 -24.33 -13.15
CA ASP A 541 0.66 -24.97 -12.42
C ASP A 541 0.85 -26.43 -12.86
N ALA A 542 -0.25 -27.16 -13.05
CA ALA A 542 -0.21 -28.56 -13.46
C ALA A 542 0.35 -28.75 -14.88
N VAL A 543 -0.05 -27.90 -15.83
CA VAL A 543 0.47 -27.93 -17.20
C VAL A 543 1.92 -27.47 -17.25
N LYS A 544 2.28 -26.42 -16.50
CA LYS A 544 3.66 -25.94 -16.39
C LYS A 544 4.59 -27.00 -15.82
N LEU A 545 4.14 -27.77 -14.83
CA LEU A 545 4.90 -28.87 -14.25
C LEU A 545 5.19 -29.98 -15.28
N GLY A 546 4.27 -30.24 -16.20
CA GLY A 546 4.48 -31.22 -17.28
C GLY A 546 5.44 -30.74 -18.38
N GLY A 547 5.63 -29.43 -18.53
CA GLY A 547 6.56 -28.85 -19.51
C GLY A 547 6.02 -28.77 -20.93
N ALA A 548 4.70 -28.94 -21.13
CA ALA A 548 4.06 -28.70 -22.43
C ALA A 548 4.22 -27.25 -22.89
N GLN A 549 4.16 -27.07 -24.21
CA GLN A 549 3.94 -25.74 -24.78
C GLN A 549 2.50 -25.32 -24.50
N VAL A 550 2.30 -24.12 -23.96
CA VAL A 550 0.96 -23.58 -23.68
C VAL A 550 0.61 -22.48 -24.67
N VAL A 551 -0.63 -22.53 -25.16
CA VAL A 551 -1.26 -21.49 -25.98
C VAL A 551 -2.51 -21.02 -25.24
N ALA A 552 -2.45 -19.83 -24.66
CA ALA A 552 -3.60 -19.19 -24.05
C ALA A 552 -4.54 -18.63 -25.14
N TYR A 553 -5.85 -18.72 -24.92
CA TYR A 553 -6.85 -17.97 -25.68
C TYR A 553 -7.69 -17.13 -24.71
N SER A 554 -8.18 -16.00 -25.21
CA SER A 554 -9.03 -15.08 -24.47
C SER A 554 -10.29 -15.78 -23.99
N HIS A 555 -10.74 -15.39 -22.81
CA HIS A 555 -11.81 -16.09 -22.12
C HIS A 555 -13.09 -16.23 -22.97
N GLY A 556 -13.54 -17.46 -23.17
CA GLY A 556 -14.71 -17.77 -24.01
C GLY A 556 -14.56 -17.52 -25.52
N ASP A 557 -13.37 -17.12 -26.01
CA ASP A 557 -13.11 -16.90 -27.45
C ASP A 557 -12.79 -18.22 -28.17
N TYR A 558 -13.85 -18.99 -28.42
CA TYR A 558 -13.75 -20.26 -29.14
C TYR A 558 -13.30 -20.10 -30.60
N ALA A 559 -13.46 -18.93 -31.21
CA ALA A 559 -12.98 -18.66 -32.55
C ALA A 559 -11.46 -18.55 -32.57
N GLN A 560 -10.89 -17.86 -31.57
CA GLN A 560 -9.44 -17.80 -31.38
C GLN A 560 -8.87 -19.18 -31.06
N LEU A 561 -9.50 -19.95 -30.16
CA LEU A 561 -9.11 -21.33 -29.88
C LEU A 561 -9.06 -22.18 -31.16
N LYS A 562 -10.13 -22.15 -31.96
CA LYS A 562 -10.20 -22.90 -33.22
C LYS A 562 -9.09 -22.49 -34.18
N LYS A 563 -8.86 -21.18 -34.36
CA LYS A 563 -7.79 -20.66 -35.21
C LYS A 563 -6.41 -21.07 -34.70
N ALA A 564 -6.20 -21.09 -33.39
CA ALA A 564 -4.93 -21.52 -32.80
C ALA A 564 -4.66 -23.00 -33.06
N LEU A 565 -5.70 -23.85 -32.95
CA LEU A 565 -5.63 -25.28 -33.27
C LEU A 565 -5.39 -25.55 -34.75
N GLU A 566 -6.02 -24.79 -35.66
CA GLU A 566 -5.82 -24.92 -37.12
C GLU A 566 -4.38 -24.60 -37.55
N ASN A 567 -3.74 -23.63 -36.89
CA ASN A 567 -2.36 -23.22 -37.16
C ASN A 567 -1.31 -24.12 -36.47
N HIS A 568 -1.75 -24.98 -35.56
CA HIS A 568 -0.87 -25.87 -34.81
C HIS A 568 -0.46 -27.08 -35.64
N THR A 569 0.84 -27.40 -35.68
CA THR A 569 1.37 -28.52 -36.46
C THR A 569 2.36 -29.38 -35.68
N GLY A 570 2.36 -30.68 -35.95
CA GLY A 570 3.43 -31.61 -35.55
C GLY A 570 3.40 -32.14 -34.11
N ARG A 571 2.53 -31.66 -33.23
CA ARG A 571 2.37 -32.17 -31.84
C ARG A 571 0.92 -32.55 -31.53
N PRO A 572 0.66 -33.58 -30.71
CA PRO A 572 -0.66 -33.79 -30.13
C PRO A 572 -1.17 -32.54 -29.42
N ALA A 573 -2.47 -32.28 -29.54
CA ALA A 573 -3.14 -31.13 -28.93
C ALA A 573 -4.05 -31.58 -27.77
N LEU A 574 -4.02 -30.83 -26.68
CA LEU A 574 -4.91 -30.97 -25.53
C LEU A 574 -5.59 -29.63 -25.28
N ILE A 575 -6.91 -29.63 -25.11
CA ILE A 575 -7.69 -28.48 -24.66
C ILE A 575 -7.97 -28.70 -23.17
N VAL A 576 -7.67 -27.69 -22.34
CA VAL A 576 -7.94 -27.69 -20.90
C VAL A 576 -8.85 -26.51 -20.58
N SER A 577 -9.98 -26.78 -19.94
CA SER A 577 -10.94 -25.75 -19.53
C SER A 577 -11.65 -26.13 -18.22
N GLN A 578 -12.20 -25.13 -17.52
CA GLN A 578 -13.14 -25.35 -16.44
C GLN A 578 -14.57 -25.43 -16.99
N ALA A 579 -15.41 -26.26 -16.38
CA ALA A 579 -16.84 -26.25 -16.66
C ALA A 579 -17.50 -24.98 -16.13
N ILE A 580 -17.16 -24.58 -14.91
CA ILE A 580 -17.56 -23.33 -14.26
C ILE A 580 -16.30 -22.62 -13.78
N PHE A 581 -16.14 -21.35 -14.16
CA PHE A 581 -14.98 -20.54 -13.80
C PHE A 581 -15.15 -19.94 -12.40
N SER A 582 -14.10 -20.02 -11.57
CA SER A 582 -14.21 -19.69 -10.15
C SER A 582 -14.33 -18.20 -9.85
N LEU A 583 -13.84 -17.35 -10.74
CA LEU A 583 -13.82 -15.89 -10.56
C LEU A 583 -15.23 -15.31 -10.59
N PHE A 584 -16.00 -15.59 -11.64
CA PHE A 584 -17.32 -14.98 -11.87
C PHE A 584 -18.48 -15.98 -11.90
N GLY A 585 -18.20 -17.29 -11.87
CA GLY A 585 -19.22 -18.34 -11.92
C GLY A 585 -19.86 -18.50 -13.29
N ASP A 586 -19.27 -17.93 -14.34
CA ASP A 586 -19.65 -18.19 -15.71
C ASP A 586 -19.25 -19.62 -16.12
N ARG A 587 -19.82 -20.09 -17.23
CA ARG A 587 -19.70 -21.48 -17.68
C ARG A 587 -19.07 -21.56 -19.06
N ALA A 588 -18.25 -22.58 -19.27
CA ALA A 588 -17.79 -22.93 -20.60
C ALA A 588 -18.94 -23.52 -21.44
N ASP A 589 -18.89 -23.31 -22.76
CA ASP A 589 -19.71 -24.01 -23.75
C ASP A 589 -19.07 -25.37 -24.05
N ILE A 590 -19.50 -26.41 -23.34
CA ILE A 590 -18.92 -27.76 -23.46
C ILE A 590 -19.18 -28.33 -24.85
N ASP A 591 -20.35 -28.03 -25.44
CA ASP A 591 -20.70 -28.49 -26.78
C ASP A 591 -19.70 -27.96 -27.83
N VAL A 592 -19.49 -26.64 -27.84
CA VAL A 592 -18.54 -26.00 -28.76
C VAL A 592 -17.12 -26.53 -28.55
N LEU A 593 -16.69 -26.75 -27.30
CA LEU A 593 -15.38 -27.35 -27.00
C LEU A 593 -15.27 -28.78 -27.57
N CYS A 594 -16.31 -29.60 -27.45
CA CYS A 594 -16.36 -30.94 -28.03
C CYS A 594 -16.31 -30.91 -29.56
N GLU A 595 -17.03 -29.98 -30.21
CA GLU A 595 -16.96 -29.79 -31.66
C GLU A 595 -15.54 -29.41 -32.13
N ILE A 596 -14.93 -28.44 -31.46
CA ILE A 596 -13.58 -27.97 -31.77
C ILE A 596 -12.58 -29.11 -31.58
N LYS A 597 -12.63 -29.81 -30.43
CA LYS A 597 -11.81 -31.00 -30.15
C LYS A 597 -11.88 -32.01 -31.29
N ASN A 598 -13.08 -32.36 -31.73
CA ASN A 598 -13.30 -33.37 -32.77
C ASN A 598 -12.75 -32.90 -34.12
N SER A 599 -12.98 -31.63 -34.49
CA SER A 599 -12.46 -31.06 -35.75
C SER A 599 -10.93 -31.03 -35.80
N ALA A 600 -10.28 -30.71 -34.68
CA ALA A 600 -8.83 -30.58 -34.57
C ALA A 600 -8.13 -31.90 -34.19
N LYS A 601 -8.88 -32.99 -33.95
CA LYS A 601 -8.36 -34.27 -33.40
C LYS A 601 -7.57 -34.07 -32.10
N ALA A 602 -7.99 -33.11 -31.29
CA ALA A 602 -7.41 -32.84 -29.98
C ALA A 602 -8.02 -33.76 -28.91
N ARG A 603 -7.44 -33.70 -27.72
CA ARG A 603 -8.06 -34.24 -26.49
C ARG A 603 -8.66 -33.11 -25.67
N LEU A 604 -9.62 -33.43 -24.81
CA LEU A 604 -10.33 -32.48 -23.97
C LEU A 604 -10.29 -32.91 -22.50
N TYR A 605 -9.82 -32.01 -21.65
CA TYR A 605 -9.79 -32.11 -20.21
C TYR A 605 -10.70 -31.03 -19.62
N ILE A 606 -11.71 -31.43 -18.86
CA ILE A 606 -12.63 -30.51 -18.19
C ILE A 606 -12.49 -30.63 -16.67
N ASP A 607 -12.27 -29.49 -16.01
CA ASP A 607 -12.37 -29.35 -14.56
C ASP A 607 -13.81 -29.03 -14.14
N GLU A 608 -14.42 -29.98 -13.44
CA GLU A 608 -15.78 -29.91 -12.88
C GLU A 608 -15.78 -29.59 -11.38
N SER A 609 -14.70 -29.04 -10.83
CA SER A 609 -14.56 -28.76 -9.39
C SER A 609 -15.71 -27.94 -8.79
N LEU A 610 -16.30 -27.03 -9.55
CA LEU A 610 -17.43 -26.20 -9.10
C LEU A 610 -18.79 -26.76 -9.54
N SER A 611 -18.89 -27.39 -10.71
CA SER A 611 -20.15 -27.95 -11.20
C SER A 611 -20.49 -29.31 -10.59
N TYR A 612 -19.51 -30.11 -10.15
CA TYR A 612 -19.76 -31.41 -9.54
C TYR A 612 -20.46 -31.25 -8.18
N GLY A 613 -21.63 -31.88 -8.04
CA GLY A 613 -22.55 -31.75 -6.92
C GLY A 613 -23.64 -30.70 -7.11
N ILE A 614 -23.41 -29.68 -7.95
CA ILE A 614 -24.36 -28.57 -8.17
C ILE A 614 -25.08 -28.69 -9.50
N CYS A 615 -24.38 -29.00 -10.59
CA CYS A 615 -24.95 -29.03 -11.93
C CYS A 615 -25.42 -30.43 -12.31
N GLY A 616 -26.39 -30.49 -13.22
CA GLY A 616 -26.86 -31.74 -13.82
C GLY A 616 -27.73 -32.60 -12.90
N PRO A 617 -28.28 -33.69 -13.45
CA PRO A 617 -29.12 -34.60 -12.68
C PRO A 617 -28.33 -35.17 -11.49
N GLN A 618 -28.91 -35.11 -10.30
CA GLN A 618 -28.30 -35.63 -9.06
C GLN A 618 -26.94 -35.00 -8.71
N GLY A 619 -26.59 -33.86 -9.30
CA GLY A 619 -25.30 -33.20 -9.11
C GLY A 619 -24.15 -33.87 -9.88
N ALA A 620 -24.43 -34.56 -10.99
CA ALA A 620 -23.40 -35.27 -11.76
C ALA A 620 -22.42 -34.37 -12.53
N GLY A 621 -22.61 -33.06 -12.54
CA GLY A 621 -21.77 -32.10 -13.26
C GLY A 621 -22.38 -31.59 -14.57
N LEU A 622 -21.73 -30.58 -15.15
CA LEU A 622 -22.17 -29.86 -16.34
C LEU A 622 -22.04 -30.72 -17.61
N CYS A 623 -20.98 -31.53 -17.74
CA CYS A 623 -20.80 -32.42 -18.89
C CYS A 623 -21.96 -33.41 -19.03
N ILE A 624 -22.46 -33.94 -17.91
CA ILE A 624 -23.64 -34.82 -17.88
C ILE A 624 -24.91 -34.01 -18.14
N ALA A 625 -25.03 -32.82 -17.56
CA ALA A 625 -26.18 -31.93 -17.78
C ALA A 625 -26.40 -31.62 -19.26
N GLU A 626 -25.32 -31.48 -20.03
CA GLU A 626 -25.34 -31.20 -21.46
C GLU A 626 -25.26 -32.46 -22.34
N GLY A 627 -25.15 -33.65 -21.74
CA GLY A 627 -25.09 -34.94 -22.45
C GLY A 627 -23.80 -35.14 -23.26
N ARG A 628 -22.69 -34.52 -22.83
CA ARG A 628 -21.38 -34.49 -23.50
C ARG A 628 -20.29 -35.26 -22.77
N GLN A 629 -20.60 -35.97 -21.69
CA GLN A 629 -19.63 -36.73 -20.89
C GLN A 629 -18.78 -37.71 -21.71
N ASP A 630 -19.36 -38.35 -22.73
CA ASP A 630 -18.64 -39.31 -23.58
C ASP A 630 -17.69 -38.62 -24.59
N ASP A 631 -17.93 -37.33 -24.86
CA ASP A 631 -17.11 -36.49 -25.74
C ASP A 631 -15.92 -35.84 -24.99
N VAL A 632 -15.86 -35.94 -23.65
CA VAL A 632 -14.77 -35.42 -22.81
C VAL A 632 -13.82 -36.57 -22.45
N ASP A 633 -12.51 -36.41 -22.71
CA ASP A 633 -11.56 -37.52 -22.49
C ASP A 633 -11.22 -37.71 -21.02
N ILE A 634 -11.14 -36.61 -20.26
CA ILE A 634 -10.83 -36.60 -18.83
C ILE A 634 -11.68 -35.55 -18.15
N ILE A 635 -12.41 -35.99 -17.12
CA ILE A 635 -13.15 -35.13 -16.20
C ILE A 635 -12.42 -35.17 -14.86
N ALA A 636 -12.09 -34.01 -14.30
CA ALA A 636 -11.48 -33.91 -12.98
C ALA A 636 -12.32 -33.02 -12.06
N GLY A 637 -12.12 -33.14 -10.75
CA GLY A 637 -12.81 -32.28 -9.80
C GLY A 637 -12.34 -32.48 -8.37
N THR A 638 -13.01 -31.78 -7.46
CA THR A 638 -12.76 -31.80 -6.02
C THR A 638 -14.01 -32.16 -5.24
N PHE A 639 -13.83 -32.70 -4.03
CA PHE A 639 -14.90 -32.87 -3.05
C PHE A 639 -14.98 -31.67 -2.09
N SER A 640 -14.05 -30.71 -2.17
CA SER A 640 -13.97 -29.62 -1.19
C SER A 640 -15.12 -28.61 -1.31
N HIS A 641 -15.64 -28.35 -2.52
CA HIS A 641 -16.70 -27.36 -2.80
C HIS A 641 -18.09 -27.84 -2.40
N ALA A 642 -18.88 -28.34 -3.34
CA ALA A 642 -20.28 -28.74 -3.09
C ALA A 642 -20.41 -29.80 -1.99
N ILE A 643 -19.46 -30.75 -1.93
CA ILE A 643 -19.47 -31.87 -0.98
C ILE A 643 -18.92 -31.47 0.40
N GLY A 644 -18.04 -30.45 0.47
CA GLY A 644 -17.51 -29.90 1.71
C GLY A 644 -16.41 -30.72 2.38
N LEU A 645 -15.84 -31.74 1.72
CA LEU A 645 -14.84 -32.65 2.28
C LEU A 645 -13.55 -32.65 1.47
N GLU A 646 -12.41 -32.87 2.12
CA GLU A 646 -11.12 -32.89 1.43
C GLU A 646 -10.97 -34.13 0.53
N GLY A 647 -10.54 -33.93 -0.71
CA GLY A 647 -10.29 -34.98 -1.69
C GLY A 647 -10.49 -34.49 -3.12
N GLY A 648 -9.94 -35.22 -4.08
CA GLY A 648 -10.10 -34.92 -5.50
C GLY A 648 -10.25 -36.17 -6.33
N PHE A 649 -10.67 -36.02 -7.58
CA PHE A 649 -10.82 -37.15 -8.49
C PHE A 649 -10.44 -36.80 -9.92
N VAL A 650 -10.12 -37.84 -10.67
CA VAL A 650 -9.99 -37.81 -12.13
C VAL A 650 -10.71 -39.02 -12.68
N ALA A 651 -11.53 -38.84 -13.71
CA ALA A 651 -12.34 -39.88 -14.34
C ALA A 651 -12.21 -39.82 -15.86
N GLY A 652 -12.35 -40.97 -16.51
CA GLY A 652 -12.27 -41.08 -17.97
C GLY A 652 -12.10 -42.52 -18.43
N GLY A 653 -11.50 -42.70 -19.60
CA GLY A 653 -11.24 -44.02 -20.18
C GLY A 653 -10.33 -44.89 -19.28
N ALA A 654 -10.68 -46.17 -19.11
CA ALA A 654 -9.98 -47.07 -18.19
C ALA A 654 -8.46 -47.16 -18.42
N ARG A 655 -8.01 -47.13 -19.69
CA ARG A 655 -6.56 -47.13 -20.01
C ARG A 655 -5.87 -45.80 -19.67
N ILE A 656 -6.60 -44.69 -19.74
CA ILE A 656 -6.07 -43.37 -19.34
C ILE A 656 -5.89 -43.37 -17.83
N MET A 657 -6.89 -43.82 -17.08
CA MET A 657 -6.80 -43.94 -15.62
C MET A 657 -5.67 -44.89 -15.23
N ASP A 658 -5.56 -46.06 -15.86
CA ASP A 658 -4.45 -46.98 -15.60
C ASP A 658 -3.08 -46.34 -15.87
N TYR A 659 -2.94 -45.56 -16.94
CA TYR A 659 -1.72 -44.79 -17.20
C TYR A 659 -1.43 -43.77 -16.09
N ILE A 660 -2.43 -42.98 -15.68
CA ILE A 660 -2.29 -42.00 -14.60
C ILE A 660 -1.87 -42.68 -13.30
N LYS A 661 -2.51 -43.80 -12.96
CA LYS A 661 -2.25 -44.55 -11.73
C LYS A 661 -0.80 -44.98 -11.57
N HIS A 662 -0.11 -45.25 -12.68
CA HIS A 662 1.26 -45.76 -12.68
C HIS A 662 2.35 -44.70 -12.92
N ASN A 663 1.98 -43.49 -13.34
CA ASN A 663 2.94 -42.44 -13.71
C ASN A 663 2.76 -41.16 -12.88
N SER A 664 1.65 -41.01 -12.16
CA SER A 664 1.34 -39.81 -11.39
C SER A 664 2.14 -39.73 -10.10
N SER A 665 3.12 -38.82 -10.03
CA SER A 665 3.91 -38.57 -8.81
C SER A 665 3.05 -38.25 -7.58
N PRO A 666 2.00 -37.40 -7.66
CA PRO A 666 1.07 -37.18 -6.55
C PRO A 666 0.40 -38.47 -6.02
N LEU A 667 0.13 -39.46 -6.87
CA LEU A 667 -0.46 -40.72 -6.44
C LEU A 667 0.58 -41.71 -5.88
N LEU A 668 1.80 -41.68 -6.43
CA LEU A 668 2.88 -42.61 -6.06
C LEU A 668 3.60 -42.19 -4.78
N PHE A 669 3.68 -40.90 -4.49
CA PHE A 669 4.55 -40.36 -3.43
C PHE A 669 3.83 -39.48 -2.39
N SER A 670 2.53 -39.19 -2.55
CA SER A 670 1.74 -38.50 -1.53
C SER A 670 0.97 -39.49 -0.66
N ASN A 671 0.72 -39.11 0.60
CA ASN A 671 -0.22 -39.83 1.45
C ASN A 671 -1.64 -39.74 0.88
N ARG A 672 -2.43 -40.79 1.12
CA ARG A 672 -3.83 -40.87 0.70
C ARG A 672 -4.75 -40.23 1.75
N LEU A 673 -6.02 -40.05 1.37
CA LEU A 673 -7.07 -39.65 2.29
C LEU A 673 -7.17 -40.64 3.47
N PRO A 674 -7.39 -40.15 4.70
CA PRO A 674 -7.81 -41.02 5.79
C PRO A 674 -9.07 -41.80 5.38
N THR A 675 -9.12 -43.10 5.72
CA THR A 675 -10.27 -43.95 5.38
C THR A 675 -11.59 -43.40 5.93
N ALA A 676 -11.56 -42.76 7.10
CA ALA A 676 -12.74 -42.08 7.64
C ALA A 676 -13.26 -40.99 6.69
N THR A 677 -12.37 -40.19 6.09
CA THR A 677 -12.72 -39.18 5.09
C THR A 677 -13.32 -39.81 3.83
N VAL A 678 -12.75 -40.91 3.34
CA VAL A 678 -13.27 -41.65 2.17
C VAL A 678 -14.72 -42.13 2.41
N VAL A 679 -14.99 -42.67 3.59
CA VAL A 679 -16.34 -43.11 3.99
C VAL A 679 -17.29 -41.91 4.08
N MET A 680 -16.84 -40.80 4.66
CA MET A 680 -17.65 -39.57 4.74
C MET A 680 -17.97 -38.99 3.35
N ILE A 681 -17.00 -38.96 2.43
CA ILE A 681 -17.24 -38.52 1.04
C ILE A 681 -18.27 -39.42 0.38
N THR A 682 -18.15 -40.74 0.53
CA THR A 682 -19.10 -41.68 -0.06
C THR A 682 -20.53 -41.41 0.42
N ALA A 683 -20.71 -41.24 1.74
CA ALA A 683 -22.00 -40.89 2.31
C ALA A 683 -22.51 -39.50 1.83
N ALA A 684 -21.62 -38.53 1.68
CA ALA A 684 -21.95 -37.20 1.20
C ALA A 684 -22.41 -37.20 -0.27
N LEU A 685 -21.79 -38.03 -1.11
CA LEU A 685 -22.21 -38.23 -2.49
C LEU A 685 -23.60 -38.86 -2.56
N ASP A 686 -23.90 -39.83 -1.69
CA ASP A 686 -25.24 -40.44 -1.65
C ASP A 686 -26.31 -39.43 -1.19
N LEU A 687 -26.00 -38.59 -0.20
CA LEU A 687 -26.86 -37.47 0.19
C LEU A 687 -27.08 -36.51 -0.97
N CYS A 688 -26.00 -36.11 -1.65
CA CYS A 688 -26.05 -35.21 -2.81
C CYS A 688 -26.98 -35.76 -3.90
N ARG A 689 -26.85 -37.05 -4.25
CA ARG A 689 -27.69 -37.71 -5.27
C ARG A 689 -29.15 -37.83 -4.86
N GLY A 690 -29.41 -37.96 -3.57
CA GLY A 690 -30.76 -38.04 -3.01
C GLY A 690 -31.51 -36.70 -2.99
N ARG A 691 -30.83 -35.58 -3.26
CA ARG A 691 -31.44 -34.25 -3.29
C ARG A 691 -32.28 -34.06 -4.54
N ALA A 692 -33.53 -33.64 -4.35
CA ALA A 692 -34.43 -33.29 -5.44
C ALA A 692 -34.04 -31.96 -6.13
N ASP A 693 -33.29 -31.10 -5.42
CA ASP A 693 -33.05 -29.72 -5.80
C ASP A 693 -31.67 -29.46 -6.44
N SER A 694 -30.79 -30.46 -6.65
CA SER A 694 -29.46 -30.38 -7.30
C SER A 694 -28.90 -28.94 -7.44
N GLY A 695 -28.65 -28.24 -6.32
CA GLY A 695 -28.13 -26.86 -6.32
C GLY A 695 -29.06 -25.72 -6.79
N SER A 696 -30.22 -26.00 -7.38
CA SER A 696 -31.17 -25.00 -7.89
C SER A 696 -31.67 -24.02 -6.82
N GLU A 697 -32.00 -24.48 -5.61
CA GLU A 697 -32.38 -23.60 -4.50
C GLU A 697 -31.26 -22.61 -4.15
N LEU A 698 -30.02 -23.10 -4.14
CA LEU A 698 -28.83 -22.30 -3.89
C LEU A 698 -28.62 -21.25 -4.99
N CYS A 699 -28.76 -21.63 -6.27
CA CYS A 699 -28.70 -20.67 -7.38
C CYS A 699 -29.80 -19.60 -7.28
N GLU A 700 -31.02 -19.96 -6.86
CA GLU A 700 -32.12 -19.02 -6.66
C GLU A 700 -31.87 -18.04 -5.51
N LYS A 701 -31.27 -18.50 -4.39
CA LYS A 701 -30.82 -17.62 -3.30
C LYS A 701 -29.77 -16.63 -3.80
N ALA A 702 -28.81 -17.09 -4.61
CA ALA A 702 -27.79 -16.22 -5.19
C ALA A 702 -28.38 -15.19 -6.15
N ARG A 703 -29.32 -15.61 -7.00
CA ARG A 703 -30.06 -14.71 -7.90
C ARG A 703 -30.81 -13.64 -7.12
N TYR A 704 -31.51 -14.03 -6.05
CA TYR A 704 -32.21 -13.07 -5.19
C TYR A 704 -31.22 -12.06 -4.59
N LEU A 705 -30.13 -12.51 -3.97
CA LEU A 705 -29.14 -11.63 -3.37
C LEU A 705 -28.49 -10.69 -4.39
N ALA A 706 -28.12 -11.19 -5.56
CA ALA A 706 -27.54 -10.40 -6.64
C ALA A 706 -28.48 -9.25 -7.05
N MET A 707 -29.78 -9.52 -7.22
CA MET A 707 -30.78 -8.50 -7.55
C MET A 707 -30.94 -7.45 -6.44
N GLN A 708 -30.86 -7.86 -5.17
CA GLN A 708 -30.92 -6.92 -4.05
C GLN A 708 -29.68 -6.00 -4.01
N LEU A 709 -28.48 -6.56 -4.22
CA LEU A 709 -27.24 -5.78 -4.29
C LEU A 709 -27.24 -4.82 -5.49
N GLN A 710 -27.77 -5.23 -6.64
CA GLN A 710 -28.01 -4.34 -7.78
C GLN A 710 -28.97 -3.19 -7.44
N THR A 711 -30.03 -3.46 -6.68
CA THR A 711 -31.00 -2.43 -6.24
C THR A 711 -30.36 -1.40 -5.30
N LEU A 712 -29.35 -1.80 -4.51
CA LEU A 712 -28.54 -0.87 -3.72
C LEU A 712 -27.57 -0.02 -4.58
N GLY A 713 -27.45 -0.31 -5.88
CA GLY A 713 -26.63 0.44 -6.82
C GLY A 713 -25.17 -0.02 -6.87
N TYR A 714 -24.92 -1.30 -6.58
CA TYR A 714 -23.65 -1.97 -6.90
C TYR A 714 -23.60 -2.41 -8.36
N GLU A 715 -22.40 -2.39 -8.95
CA GLU A 715 -22.11 -3.11 -10.17
C GLU A 715 -21.89 -4.59 -9.85
N VAL A 716 -22.80 -5.44 -10.33
CA VAL A 716 -22.84 -6.86 -9.97
C VAL A 716 -22.63 -7.72 -11.20
N VAL A 717 -21.56 -8.51 -11.18
CA VAL A 717 -21.30 -9.59 -12.14
C VAL A 717 -21.88 -10.88 -11.58
N PHE A 718 -22.83 -11.47 -12.31
CA PHE A 718 -23.54 -12.67 -11.88
C PHE A 718 -23.97 -13.52 -13.09
N HIS A 719 -23.53 -14.78 -13.13
CA HIS A 719 -23.78 -15.71 -14.23
C HIS A 719 -24.69 -16.88 -13.84
N HIS A 720 -25.71 -16.63 -13.02
CA HIS A 720 -26.70 -17.64 -12.58
C HIS A 720 -26.11 -18.83 -11.80
N TYR A 721 -24.94 -18.63 -11.21
CA TYR A 721 -24.22 -19.59 -10.36
C TYR A 721 -24.08 -18.99 -8.95
N PRO A 722 -23.92 -19.77 -7.85
CA PRO A 722 -23.84 -19.24 -6.48
C PRO A 722 -22.54 -18.50 -6.13
N VAL A 723 -22.02 -17.72 -7.07
CA VAL A 723 -20.92 -16.79 -6.94
C VAL A 723 -21.41 -15.44 -7.44
N ILE A 724 -21.27 -14.41 -6.60
CA ILE A 724 -21.65 -13.03 -6.91
C ILE A 724 -20.41 -12.17 -6.75
N SER A 725 -20.05 -11.40 -7.79
CA SER A 725 -18.91 -10.49 -7.74
C SER A 725 -19.40 -9.04 -7.83
N LEU A 726 -19.00 -8.22 -6.86
CA LEU A 726 -19.28 -6.80 -6.77
C LEU A 726 -18.05 -6.03 -7.21
N VAL A 727 -18.15 -5.26 -8.30
CA VAL A 727 -17.03 -4.44 -8.80
C VAL A 727 -17.03 -3.11 -8.06
N LEU A 728 -15.87 -2.74 -7.51
CA LEU A 728 -15.63 -1.48 -6.79
C LEU A 728 -14.63 -0.58 -7.52
N GLY A 729 -13.78 -1.14 -8.38
CA GLY A 729 -12.85 -0.41 -9.25
C GLY A 729 -11.60 0.15 -8.58
N ASP A 730 -11.38 -0.16 -7.31
CA ASP A 730 -10.22 0.28 -6.53
C ASP A 730 -9.78 -0.86 -5.56
N PRO A 731 -8.52 -1.33 -5.64
CA PRO A 731 -8.02 -2.41 -4.78
C PRO A 731 -8.06 -2.07 -3.29
N MET A 732 -7.73 -0.84 -2.91
CA MET A 732 -7.71 -0.41 -1.52
C MET A 732 -9.12 -0.33 -0.97
N LEU A 733 -10.08 0.19 -1.75
CA LEU A 733 -11.49 0.16 -1.39
C LEU A 733 -11.99 -1.27 -1.20
N ALA A 734 -11.62 -2.21 -2.07
CA ALA A 734 -12.01 -3.62 -1.93
C ALA A 734 -11.46 -4.27 -0.64
N LEU A 735 -10.18 -4.04 -0.32
CA LEU A 735 -9.59 -4.51 0.95
C LEU A 735 -10.27 -3.87 2.17
N SER A 736 -10.62 -2.59 2.08
CA SER A 736 -11.33 -1.86 3.13
C SER A 736 -12.74 -2.41 3.37
N VAL A 737 -13.49 -2.67 2.31
CA VAL A 737 -14.82 -3.28 2.39
C VAL A 737 -14.71 -4.69 2.98
N LYS A 738 -13.70 -5.48 2.60
CA LYS A 738 -13.46 -6.79 3.19
C LYS A 738 -13.20 -6.70 4.69
N LYS A 739 -12.37 -5.74 5.14
CA LYS A 739 -12.10 -5.50 6.57
C LYS A 739 -13.36 -5.07 7.30
N TYR A 740 -14.15 -4.16 6.74
CA TYR A 740 -15.42 -3.75 7.32
C TYR A 740 -16.40 -4.93 7.44
N CYS A 741 -16.55 -5.74 6.39
CA CYS A 741 -17.35 -6.96 6.43
C CYS A 741 -16.87 -7.91 7.52
N PHE A 742 -15.55 -8.11 7.64
CA PHE A 742 -14.96 -8.93 8.70
C PHE A 742 -15.36 -8.44 10.10
N ASP A 743 -15.30 -7.13 10.35
CA ASP A 743 -15.71 -6.51 11.62
C ASP A 743 -17.23 -6.63 11.89
N GLN A 744 -18.04 -6.80 10.84
CA GLN A 744 -19.48 -7.11 10.92
C GLN A 744 -19.78 -8.62 11.01
N ASN A 745 -18.75 -9.45 11.23
CA ASN A 745 -18.80 -10.91 11.22
C ASN A 745 -19.33 -11.50 9.89
N LEU A 746 -18.97 -10.88 8.76
CA LEU A 746 -19.18 -11.39 7.41
C LEU A 746 -17.83 -11.70 6.73
N MET A 747 -17.56 -12.98 6.51
CA MET A 747 -16.34 -13.43 5.85
C MET A 747 -16.52 -13.42 4.32
N VAL A 748 -15.88 -12.46 3.65
CA VAL A 748 -15.95 -12.29 2.19
C VAL A 748 -14.57 -12.34 1.55
N THR A 749 -14.51 -12.58 0.24
CA THR A 749 -13.26 -12.57 -0.52
C THR A 749 -13.09 -11.25 -1.25
N SER A 750 -11.94 -10.60 -1.13
CA SER A 750 -11.57 -9.46 -1.98
C SER A 750 -10.92 -9.96 -3.27
N LEU A 751 -11.34 -9.40 -4.40
CA LEU A 751 -10.68 -9.57 -5.69
C LEU A 751 -9.82 -8.34 -5.92
N THR A 752 -8.50 -8.52 -6.03
CA THR A 752 -7.52 -7.46 -6.29
C THR A 752 -6.42 -8.00 -7.20
N PRO A 753 -5.55 -7.15 -7.79
CA PRO A 753 -4.36 -7.62 -8.47
C PRO A 753 -3.52 -8.56 -7.59
N PRO A 754 -2.86 -9.58 -8.16
CA PRO A 754 -2.83 -9.93 -9.59
C PRO A 754 -4.01 -10.82 -10.06
N ILE A 755 -5.01 -11.08 -9.20
CA ILE A 755 -6.13 -12.00 -9.52
C ILE A 755 -7.06 -11.38 -10.57
N VAL A 756 -7.34 -10.08 -10.43
CA VAL A 756 -8.12 -9.29 -11.39
C VAL A 756 -7.40 -7.97 -11.67
N PRO A 757 -7.63 -7.35 -12.83
CA PRO A 757 -7.23 -5.96 -13.09
C PRO A 757 -7.73 -4.99 -12.01
N GLU A 758 -7.06 -3.86 -11.84
CA GLU A 758 -7.38 -2.86 -10.81
C GLU A 758 -8.84 -2.37 -10.91
N ASP A 759 -9.32 -2.08 -12.12
CA ASP A 759 -10.67 -1.63 -12.44
C ASP A 759 -11.77 -2.69 -12.17
N PHE A 760 -11.38 -3.95 -12.05
CA PHE A 760 -12.26 -5.05 -11.64
C PHE A 760 -12.15 -5.40 -10.15
N SER A 761 -11.36 -4.65 -9.37
CA SER A 761 -11.19 -4.91 -7.94
C SER A 761 -12.51 -4.80 -7.19
N GLY A 762 -12.77 -5.70 -6.26
CA GLY A 762 -14.11 -5.87 -5.72
C GLY A 762 -14.26 -6.93 -4.63
N ILE A 763 -15.50 -7.32 -4.37
CA ILE A 763 -15.86 -8.36 -3.39
C ILE A 763 -16.56 -9.52 -4.08
N ARG A 764 -16.08 -10.74 -3.82
CA ARG A 764 -16.70 -11.99 -4.24
C ARG A 764 -17.41 -12.66 -3.06
N LEU A 765 -18.67 -13.02 -3.28
CA LEU A 765 -19.53 -13.75 -2.35
C LEU A 765 -19.81 -15.14 -2.90
N SER A 766 -19.48 -16.18 -2.14
CA SER A 766 -19.86 -17.57 -2.42
C SER A 766 -20.99 -17.93 -1.49
N LEU A 767 -22.14 -18.32 -2.03
CA LEU A 767 -23.29 -18.65 -1.21
C LEU A 767 -23.29 -20.12 -0.84
N HIS A 768 -23.92 -20.41 0.31
CA HIS A 768 -24.13 -21.77 0.77
C HIS A 768 -25.62 -22.04 0.99
N ALA A 769 -26.03 -23.29 0.79
CA ALA A 769 -27.43 -23.71 0.85
C ALA A 769 -28.04 -23.56 2.25
N TYR A 770 -27.21 -23.62 3.30
CA TYR A 770 -27.63 -23.47 4.70
C TYR A 770 -27.96 -22.02 5.09
N LEU A 771 -27.64 -21.03 4.25
CA LEU A 771 -28.00 -19.64 4.52
C LEU A 771 -29.54 -19.48 4.54
N THR A 772 -30.02 -18.84 5.60
CA THR A 772 -31.44 -18.55 5.83
C THR A 772 -31.85 -17.22 5.20
N GLY A 773 -33.16 -16.96 5.13
CA GLY A 773 -33.65 -15.66 4.69
C GLY A 773 -33.14 -14.49 5.55
N ASP A 774 -33.01 -14.71 6.86
CA ASP A 774 -32.49 -13.71 7.81
C ASP A 774 -31.01 -13.43 7.57
N ASP A 775 -30.21 -14.46 7.24
CA ASP A 775 -28.80 -14.29 6.85
C ASP A 775 -28.67 -13.45 5.59
N LEU A 776 -29.51 -13.70 4.58
CA LEU A 776 -29.53 -12.89 3.35
C LEU A 776 -29.88 -11.43 3.66
N GLN A 777 -30.84 -11.17 4.55
CA GLN A 777 -31.19 -9.80 4.96
C GLN A 777 -30.04 -9.12 5.71
N ARG A 778 -29.31 -9.86 6.56
CA ARG A 778 -28.12 -9.35 7.24
C ARG A 778 -27.03 -8.96 6.25
N ILE A 779 -26.76 -9.81 5.25
CA ILE A 779 -25.79 -9.51 4.19
C ILE A 779 -26.19 -8.23 3.45
N ILE A 780 -27.45 -8.13 3.02
CA ILE A 780 -27.98 -6.94 2.33
C ILE A 780 -27.83 -5.69 3.22
N SER A 781 -28.10 -5.81 4.53
CA SER A 781 -27.97 -4.69 5.46
C SER A 781 -26.53 -4.21 5.58
N VAL A 782 -25.53 -5.10 5.67
CA VAL A 782 -24.12 -4.70 5.76
C VAL A 782 -23.68 -4.02 4.47
N PHE A 783 -24.01 -4.58 3.30
CA PHE A 783 -23.70 -3.95 2.02
C PHE A 783 -24.45 -2.64 1.81
N LYS A 784 -25.64 -2.48 2.37
CA LYS A 784 -26.33 -1.18 2.39
C LYS A 784 -25.52 -0.13 3.15
N SER A 785 -25.03 -0.45 4.35
CA SER A 785 -24.17 0.45 5.14
C SER A 785 -22.88 0.80 4.38
N VAL A 786 -22.23 -0.18 3.75
CA VAL A 786 -21.05 0.05 2.91
C VAL A 786 -21.38 1.05 1.80
N ARG A 787 -22.50 0.87 1.11
CA ARG A 787 -22.90 1.74 0.00
C ARG A 787 -23.20 3.16 0.45
N GLU A 788 -23.84 3.33 1.59
CA GLU A 788 -24.14 4.65 2.18
C GLU A 788 -22.85 5.44 2.43
N VAL A 789 -21.81 4.79 2.96
CA VAL A 789 -20.50 5.43 3.19
C VAL A 789 -19.80 5.77 1.87
N ILE A 790 -19.77 4.86 0.90
CA ILE A 790 -19.16 5.15 -0.42
C ILE A 790 -19.89 6.33 -1.12
N ALA A 791 -21.21 6.41 -0.97
CA ALA A 791 -22.02 7.47 -1.57
C ALA A 791 -21.86 8.83 -0.86
N SER A 792 -21.56 8.88 0.44
CA SER A 792 -21.26 10.15 1.13
C SER A 792 -19.90 10.71 0.70
N SER A 793 -18.88 9.85 0.61
CA SER A 793 -17.51 10.24 0.21
C SER A 793 -17.46 10.89 -1.18
N THR A 794 -18.23 10.35 -2.13
CA THR A 794 -18.29 10.87 -3.52
C THR A 794 -19.00 12.21 -3.65
N ARG A 795 -19.90 12.55 -2.72
CA ARG A 795 -20.60 13.85 -2.72
C ARG A 795 -19.70 14.98 -2.22
N GLU A 796 -18.92 14.74 -1.16
CA GLU A 796 -17.98 15.72 -0.60
C GLU A 796 -16.85 16.08 -1.59
N ASP A 797 -16.34 15.09 -2.35
CA ASP A 797 -15.38 15.35 -3.44
C ASP A 797 -16.01 16.19 -4.58
N SER A 798 -17.31 16.03 -4.84
CA SER A 798 -18.01 16.80 -5.88
C SER A 798 -18.33 18.24 -5.48
N ASP A 799 -18.57 18.49 -4.19
CA ASP A 799 -18.84 19.83 -3.68
C ASP A 799 -17.54 20.60 -3.40
N SER A 800 -16.43 19.93 -3.06
CA SER A 800 -15.09 20.57 -2.99
C SER A 800 -14.51 20.95 -4.37
N CYS A 801 -14.97 20.31 -5.46
CA CYS A 801 -14.63 20.70 -6.83
C CYS A 801 -15.55 21.76 -7.47
N ARG A 802 -16.65 22.17 -6.81
CA ARG A 802 -17.65 23.08 -7.40
C ARG A 802 -17.39 24.57 -7.19
N ASP A 803 -16.39 24.95 -6.39
CA ASP A 803 -16.02 26.35 -6.16
C ASP A 803 -14.91 26.89 -7.07
N VAL A 804 -14.60 26.20 -8.17
CA VAL A 804 -13.87 26.80 -9.29
C VAL A 804 -14.90 27.30 -10.31
N PRO A 805 -15.08 28.63 -10.48
CA PRO A 805 -15.98 29.14 -11.50
C PRO A 805 -15.52 28.62 -12.87
N ALA A 806 -16.42 28.00 -13.62
CA ALA A 806 -16.18 27.71 -15.02
C ALA A 806 -15.93 29.03 -15.77
N VAL A 807 -14.70 29.16 -16.31
CA VAL A 807 -14.17 30.08 -17.33
C VAL A 807 -14.88 31.42 -17.53
#